data_AF-A0A450T679-F1
#
_entry.id   AF-A0A450T679-F1
#
_cell.length_a   1.000
_cell.length_b   1.000
_cell.length_c   1.000
_cell.angle_alpha   90.00
_cell.angle_beta   90.00
_cell.angle_gamma   90.00
#
_symmetry.space_group_name_H-M   'P 1'
#
loop_
_entity.id
_entity.type
_entity.pdbx_description
1 polymer ?
#
loop_
_entity_poly.entity_id
_entity_poly.type
_entity_poly.pdbx_seq_one_letter_code
_entity_poly.pdbx_strand_id
1 'polypeptide(L)'
;MDTLSYYFFVVLVFGCGCAVPFVVITPPSVGTVHLSPNKKIRPRQTGAALLLLLGIIILLSSGTFLDHLERNLPYRSQRDQKTTQALFAAKQALIGWAVSHPHAPGLMPWTDRNGDDNYDGDSDCASLSSDATFNPLFLLGRIPWRGRTTPCESTHGGLGIDVRDSAGERLWYAVSRNLIRRYQSPASYPDIDPTLASIAPFPWLTVRDATNALISDRVAAVILAPGPVLPAQDRSGDAPDAQNYLDIHPSTGIDNADADSCFDDNAGCDGTDGEDFVLADSDTDFNDRLVFITIDELMSAVEKRVLNEAGRILDDYRETTGLYPWISPFTYPAAVLSGNVTENGTDSARNLIDSNADFIAAGVLPGQVIRNVTDGSKGIIESVDNETTLTLTLDGLGAGEDNRFDVNLISDSDDNDAYEILTDSSGLATGGSSGNTLEDADRPTDFSVLGIRIGDIVENVSDGTYGVVVAVSDADTIVLDRLGSDDTVDDTMAFDPGDSYEIPRFNGIVGVWEGLLPFHAMGERFRTGFTVAWNVPGEISDKMSLADNTGYLESLESALQCSDELMETGTCDPDQSPKEVPWANGSCTWKGIDTVHCEGKTDWTWYLTGTVTGTYENEPLKFQDGNADFQALGVEEGDVILNRTDGSHGVIEEVTDREIKATGLYDGIKNHFGIGDEYRIRVATGIISQENANCADIWDGTDTITCGAGTLVDLDADFRANGVRPGDTIENRTQGWWGIIEDVGTSGTFDNTEDTLHVESSSNGTDTQNRFADGDAYTIRSGFVDERRYAFGLSFTGDVTIDNDTGLRTVETESDTLSQNGIHIKDKDTVNQRTVIDASITAYSQTPGEIGVSGIQLDLEPGFPSWFLANHWHHFIYVAVAPAYLPGGNGDCIPDEDCLTVRLENMGGASTRNDIEALLIAAGPETDEENCPQSRPASDTAQYFEGENIHPLDNTGDFTFERRHARLADVCFQDQVRIIEY
;
A
#
# COMPACT_ATOMS: atom_id res chain seq x y z
N MET A 1 12.07 -51.98 52.96
CA MET A 1 11.66 -53.35 52.62
C MET A 1 11.10 -53.27 51.22
N ASP A 2 11.60 -54.13 50.35
CA ASP A 2 12.08 -53.66 49.05
C ASP A 2 11.06 -53.84 47.92
N THR A 3 10.99 -52.85 47.03
CA THR A 3 10.45 -52.99 45.68
C THR A 3 11.26 -52.07 44.74
N LEU A 4 11.91 -52.68 43.75
CA LEU A 4 12.60 -51.99 42.66
C LEU A 4 11.59 -51.63 41.56
N SER A 5 11.67 -50.40 41.04
CA SER A 5 10.97 -49.95 39.83
C SER A 5 11.99 -49.54 38.78
N TYR A 6 11.74 -49.89 37.51
CA TYR A 6 12.52 -49.40 36.38
C TYR A 6 11.99 -48.04 35.92
N TYR A 7 12.91 -47.12 35.62
CA TYR A 7 12.63 -45.75 35.16
C TYR A 7 12.58 -45.67 33.63
N PHE A 8 11.64 -44.88 33.11
CA PHE A 8 11.84 -44.13 31.86
C PHE A 8 12.40 -42.74 32.24
N PHE A 9 13.43 -42.28 31.53
CA PHE A 9 14.01 -40.95 31.73
C PHE A 9 13.54 -40.02 30.61
N VAL A 10 12.94 -38.88 30.97
CA VAL A 10 12.84 -37.70 30.10
C VAL A 10 13.97 -36.77 30.50
N VAL A 11 14.79 -36.35 29.54
CA VAL A 11 15.89 -35.40 29.76
C VAL A 11 15.46 -34.05 29.20
N LEU A 12 15.17 -33.11 30.09
CA LEU A 12 15.14 -31.68 29.80
C LEU A 12 16.43 -31.07 30.36
N VAL A 13 17.16 -30.35 29.51
CA VAL A 13 18.40 -29.65 29.88
C VAL A 13 18.06 -28.18 30.20
N PHE A 14 18.68 -27.62 31.25
CA PHE A 14 18.56 -26.21 31.62
C PHE A 14 19.91 -25.63 32.06
N GLY A 15 20.15 -24.36 31.71
CA GLY A 15 21.24 -23.49 32.16
C GLY A 15 21.79 -22.62 31.01
N CYS A 16 21.92 -21.29 31.08
CA CYS A 16 21.72 -20.29 32.16
C CYS A 16 21.44 -18.88 31.54
N GLY A 17 20.96 -17.84 32.26
CA GLY A 17 20.54 -17.77 33.66
C GLY A 17 20.72 -16.40 34.37
N CYS A 18 20.33 -15.26 33.78
CA CYS A 18 20.56 -13.91 34.34
C CYS A 18 19.34 -13.29 35.08
N ALA A 19 19.50 -13.08 36.39
CA ALA A 19 19.11 -11.91 37.23
C ALA A 19 17.77 -11.11 37.06
N VAL A 20 16.89 -11.25 38.07
CA VAL A 20 15.92 -10.28 38.71
C VAL A 20 14.81 -9.55 37.89
N PRO A 21 13.70 -9.05 38.53
CA PRO A 21 13.20 -9.24 39.91
C PRO A 21 11.75 -9.78 40.03
N PHE A 22 11.32 -10.08 41.27
CA PHE A 22 9.97 -10.52 41.63
C PHE A 22 8.96 -9.36 41.74
N VAL A 23 7.75 -9.53 41.19
CA VAL A 23 6.54 -8.78 41.57
C VAL A 23 5.45 -9.78 41.98
N VAL A 24 4.75 -9.50 43.09
CA VAL A 24 3.68 -10.34 43.63
C VAL A 24 2.34 -9.63 43.45
N ILE A 25 1.42 -10.24 42.72
CA ILE A 25 0.03 -9.76 42.59
C ILE A 25 -0.93 -10.87 43.05
N THR A 26 -1.86 -10.50 43.92
CA THR A 26 -2.88 -11.39 44.51
C THR A 26 -4.19 -11.34 43.71
N PRO A 27 -4.89 -12.47 43.46
CA PRO A 27 -6.21 -12.44 42.84
C PRO A 27 -7.31 -12.02 43.83
N PRO A 28 -8.32 -11.24 43.40
CA PRO A 28 -9.44 -10.82 44.24
C PRO A 28 -10.54 -11.89 44.39
N SER A 29 -11.52 -11.58 45.24
CA SER A 29 -12.49 -12.51 45.84
C SER A 29 -13.66 -12.96 44.95
N VAL A 30 -14.02 -14.25 45.05
CA VAL A 30 -15.26 -14.82 44.51
C VAL A 30 -16.47 -14.48 45.40
N GLY A 31 -17.52 -13.90 44.80
CA GLY A 31 -18.84 -13.74 45.41
C GLY A 31 -19.78 -14.93 45.14
N THR A 32 -20.64 -15.27 46.10
CA THR A 32 -21.54 -16.44 46.05
C THR A 32 -23.01 -16.09 45.76
N VAL A 33 -23.70 -16.94 44.98
CA VAL A 33 -25.18 -17.02 44.99
C VAL A 33 -25.65 -18.49 45.05
N HIS A 34 -26.78 -18.68 45.74
CA HIS A 34 -27.36 -19.95 46.20
C HIS A 34 -28.03 -20.84 45.13
N LEU A 35 -27.97 -22.16 45.37
CA LEU A 35 -29.14 -23.06 45.21
C LEU A 35 -29.25 -24.05 46.39
N SER A 36 -30.46 -24.51 46.68
CA SER A 36 -30.83 -25.33 47.87
C SER A 36 -31.37 -26.72 47.46
N PRO A 37 -31.33 -27.76 48.32
CA PRO A 37 -31.30 -29.16 47.85
C PRO A 37 -32.64 -29.92 47.96
N ASN A 38 -32.83 -30.96 47.12
CA ASN A 38 -33.17 -32.35 47.54
C ASN A 38 -33.61 -33.27 46.37
N LYS A 39 -32.87 -34.35 46.10
CA LYS A 39 -33.43 -35.73 46.10
C LYS A 39 -32.35 -36.83 45.98
N LYS A 40 -32.49 -37.89 46.78
CA LYS A 40 -31.70 -39.12 46.66
C LYS A 40 -32.19 -39.97 45.47
N ILE A 41 -31.27 -40.49 44.67
CA ILE A 41 -31.52 -41.64 43.77
C ILE A 41 -30.49 -42.74 44.11
N ARG A 42 -30.94 -44.00 44.13
CA ARG A 42 -30.08 -45.17 44.43
C ARG A 42 -29.25 -45.54 43.20
N PRO A 43 -28.01 -46.06 43.35
CA PRO A 43 -27.23 -46.51 42.21
C PRO A 43 -27.88 -47.74 41.58
N ARG A 44 -28.27 -47.63 40.30
CA ARG A 44 -28.43 -48.78 39.42
C ARG A 44 -27.10 -48.99 38.72
N GLN A 45 -26.53 -50.19 38.87
CA GLN A 45 -25.37 -50.61 38.08
C GLN A 45 -25.76 -50.60 36.59
N THR A 46 -25.08 -49.79 35.79
CA THR A 46 -25.18 -49.78 34.33
C THR A 46 -23.93 -50.42 33.74
N GLY A 47 -24.09 -51.09 32.59
CA GLY A 47 -23.10 -52.01 31.99
C GLY A 47 -21.82 -51.37 31.43
N ALA A 48 -21.44 -50.17 31.85
CA ALA A 48 -20.22 -49.49 31.40
C ALA A 48 -18.96 -50.31 31.70
N ALA A 49 -18.88 -50.97 32.87
CA ALA A 49 -17.75 -51.84 33.20
C ALA A 49 -17.63 -53.07 32.28
N LEU A 50 -18.75 -53.62 31.81
CA LEU A 50 -18.74 -54.74 30.86
C LEU A 50 -18.34 -54.26 29.45
N LEU A 51 -18.80 -53.08 29.04
CA LEU A 51 -18.44 -52.47 27.76
C LEU A 51 -16.98 -52.00 27.73
N LEU A 52 -16.43 -51.47 28.82
CA LEU A 52 -15.00 -51.19 28.97
C LEU A 52 -14.17 -52.47 28.95
N LEU A 53 -14.58 -53.52 29.68
CA LEU A 53 -13.89 -54.80 29.63
C LEU A 53 -13.97 -55.44 28.23
N LEU A 54 -15.11 -55.34 27.55
CA LEU A 54 -15.27 -55.79 26.17
C LEU A 54 -14.42 -54.96 25.21
N GLY A 55 -14.37 -53.63 25.37
CA GLY A 55 -13.51 -52.74 24.59
C GLY A 55 -12.03 -53.03 24.79
N ILE A 56 -11.59 -53.29 26.03
CA ILE A 56 -10.22 -53.70 26.36
C ILE A 56 -9.93 -55.09 25.79
N ILE A 57 -10.85 -56.05 25.89
CA ILE A 57 -10.68 -57.38 25.28
C ILE A 57 -10.66 -57.28 23.74
N ILE A 58 -11.49 -56.42 23.15
CA ILE A 58 -11.48 -56.16 21.70
C ILE A 58 -10.14 -55.53 21.32
N LEU A 59 -9.66 -54.48 21.99
CA LEU A 59 -8.36 -53.85 21.72
C LEU A 59 -7.18 -54.84 21.89
N LEU A 60 -7.17 -55.66 22.95
CA LEU A 60 -6.16 -56.71 23.15
C LEU A 60 -6.26 -57.83 22.11
N SER A 61 -7.48 -58.19 21.68
CA SER A 61 -7.70 -59.17 20.62
C SER A 61 -7.36 -58.63 19.24
N SER A 62 -7.59 -57.34 18.96
CA SER A 62 -7.19 -56.66 17.73
C SER A 62 -5.67 -56.56 17.66
N GLY A 63 -5.01 -56.18 18.76
CA GLY A 63 -3.55 -56.17 18.85
C GLY A 63 -2.93 -57.55 18.60
N THR A 64 -3.53 -58.63 19.12
CA THR A 64 -3.04 -60.00 18.91
C THR A 64 -3.53 -60.66 17.61
N PHE A 65 -4.56 -60.13 16.96
CA PHE A 65 -5.07 -60.61 15.66
C PHE A 65 -4.38 -59.91 14.48
N LEU A 66 -4.06 -58.62 14.60
CA LEU A 66 -3.24 -57.89 13.63
C LEU A 66 -1.80 -58.45 13.60
N ASP A 67 -1.19 -58.65 14.77
CA ASP A 67 0.11 -59.32 14.93
C ASP A 67 0.12 -60.79 14.43
N HIS A 68 -1.05 -61.38 14.14
CA HIS A 68 -1.18 -62.71 13.53
C HIS A 68 -1.57 -62.69 12.04
N LEU A 69 -2.09 -61.56 11.54
CA LEU A 69 -2.33 -61.27 10.13
C LEU A 69 -1.04 -60.87 9.41
N GLU A 70 -0.18 -60.06 10.04
CA GLU A 70 1.14 -59.71 9.52
C GLU A 70 2.02 -60.95 9.25
N ARG A 71 1.92 -61.97 10.12
CA ARG A 71 2.71 -63.22 10.04
C ARG A 71 2.43 -64.10 8.83
N ASN A 72 1.42 -63.79 8.01
CA ASN A 72 1.08 -64.55 6.80
C ASN A 72 1.28 -63.78 5.48
N LEU A 73 1.82 -62.55 5.53
CA LEU A 73 2.34 -61.92 4.32
C LEU A 73 3.62 -62.65 3.88
N PRO A 74 3.82 -62.93 2.57
CA PRO A 74 5.07 -63.50 2.11
C PRO A 74 6.22 -62.53 2.43
N TYR A 75 7.37 -63.05 2.86
CA TYR A 75 8.50 -62.28 3.39
C TYR A 75 8.98 -61.12 2.48
N ARG A 76 8.75 -61.21 1.16
CA ARG A 76 8.96 -60.11 0.21
C ARG A 76 8.02 -58.94 0.50
N SER A 77 6.71 -59.17 0.59
CA SER A 77 5.69 -58.15 0.84
C SER A 77 5.93 -57.34 2.14
N GLN A 78 6.49 -57.94 3.19
CA GLN A 78 6.88 -57.21 4.40
C GLN A 78 8.11 -56.30 4.18
N ARG A 79 9.10 -56.77 3.41
CA ARG A 79 10.26 -55.97 3.01
C ARG A 79 9.83 -54.81 2.11
N ASP A 80 9.00 -55.11 1.11
CA ASP A 80 8.43 -54.13 0.20
C ASP A 80 7.72 -53.02 0.98
N GLN A 81 6.84 -53.38 1.91
CA GLN A 81 6.15 -52.45 2.80
C GLN A 81 7.10 -51.59 3.63
N LYS A 82 8.19 -52.15 4.19
CA LYS A 82 9.17 -51.37 4.98
C LYS A 82 9.94 -50.37 4.10
N THR A 83 10.41 -50.77 2.92
CA THR A 83 11.09 -49.85 1.99
C THR A 83 10.13 -48.74 1.55
N THR A 84 8.90 -49.06 1.16
CA THR A 84 7.88 -48.07 0.78
C THR A 84 7.52 -47.12 1.93
N GLN A 85 7.44 -47.60 3.18
CA GLN A 85 7.23 -46.73 4.35
C GLN A 85 8.41 -45.78 4.60
N ALA A 86 9.66 -46.25 4.43
CA ALA A 86 10.85 -45.41 4.57
C ALA A 86 10.89 -44.31 3.49
N LEU A 87 10.62 -44.67 2.23
CA LEU A 87 10.55 -43.75 1.09
C LEU A 87 9.47 -42.66 1.30
N PHE A 88 8.26 -43.04 1.69
CA PHE A 88 7.21 -42.03 1.96
C PHE A 88 7.50 -41.17 3.20
N ALA A 89 8.13 -41.73 4.25
CA ALA A 89 8.54 -40.92 5.40
C ALA A 89 9.61 -39.89 5.03
N ALA A 90 10.59 -40.25 4.20
CA ALA A 90 11.56 -39.32 3.64
C ALA A 90 10.91 -38.25 2.78
N LYS A 91 10.01 -38.62 1.87
CA LYS A 91 9.28 -37.69 1.01
C LYS A 91 8.53 -36.62 1.82
N GLN A 92 7.79 -37.03 2.85
CA GLN A 92 7.05 -36.10 3.70
C GLN A 92 7.95 -35.23 4.58
N ALA A 93 9.10 -35.76 5.03
CA ALA A 93 10.08 -34.97 5.79
C ALA A 93 10.78 -33.92 4.91
N LEU A 94 11.14 -34.24 3.67
CA LEU A 94 11.74 -33.27 2.72
C LEU A 94 10.77 -32.14 2.38
N ILE A 95 9.51 -32.45 2.03
CA ILE A 95 8.47 -31.42 1.79
C ILE A 95 8.26 -30.58 3.05
N GLY A 96 8.13 -31.22 4.22
CA GLY A 96 7.93 -30.51 5.48
C GLY A 96 9.10 -29.58 5.85
N TRP A 97 10.34 -30.02 5.59
CA TRP A 97 11.55 -29.23 5.80
C TRP A 97 11.56 -28.01 4.87
N ALA A 98 11.38 -28.23 3.57
CA ALA A 98 11.39 -27.19 2.56
C ALA A 98 10.34 -26.10 2.83
N VAL A 99 9.09 -26.51 3.09
CA VAL A 99 7.98 -25.59 3.42
C VAL A 99 8.20 -24.87 4.77
N SER A 100 8.96 -25.47 5.69
CA SER A 100 9.33 -24.84 6.98
C SER A 100 10.57 -23.94 6.92
N HIS A 101 11.26 -23.84 5.78
CA HIS A 101 12.49 -23.07 5.67
C HIS A 101 12.25 -21.59 6.03
N PRO A 102 13.06 -20.98 6.90
CA PRO A 102 12.75 -19.66 7.48
C PRO A 102 12.94 -18.48 6.52
N HIS A 103 13.82 -18.60 5.53
CA HIS A 103 14.24 -17.50 4.63
C HIS A 103 14.01 -17.78 3.13
N ALA A 104 13.51 -18.97 2.78
CA ALA A 104 13.23 -19.37 1.40
C ALA A 104 12.33 -20.61 1.40
N PRO A 105 11.02 -20.49 1.66
CA PRO A 105 10.09 -21.62 1.64
C PRO A 105 10.13 -22.36 0.29
N GLY A 106 10.31 -23.68 0.34
CA GLY A 106 10.51 -24.52 -0.84
C GLY A 106 11.97 -24.89 -1.13
N LEU A 107 12.94 -24.22 -0.50
CA LEU A 107 14.35 -24.60 -0.59
C LEU A 107 14.54 -26.05 -0.14
N MET A 108 15.38 -26.79 -0.85
CA MET A 108 15.73 -28.18 -0.58
C MET A 108 17.16 -28.26 -0.03
N PRO A 109 17.45 -29.22 0.87
CA PRO A 109 18.79 -29.35 1.41
C PRO A 109 19.75 -29.88 0.33
N TRP A 110 21.04 -29.54 0.46
CA TRP A 110 22.09 -30.22 -0.30
C TRP A 110 22.18 -31.69 0.12
N THR A 111 22.79 -32.52 -0.72
CA THR A 111 22.92 -33.95 -0.46
C THR A 111 24.05 -34.25 0.57
N ASP A 112 23.95 -35.38 1.29
CA ASP A 112 25.00 -35.96 2.16
C ASP A 112 25.96 -36.77 1.27
N ARG A 113 27.17 -36.26 1.03
CA ARG A 113 28.10 -36.67 -0.03
C ARG A 113 29.44 -37.14 0.53
N ASN A 114 30.09 -38.08 -0.16
CA ASN A 114 31.44 -38.53 0.21
C ASN A 114 32.57 -37.51 -0.03
N GLY A 115 32.24 -36.23 -0.25
CA GLY A 115 33.20 -35.15 -0.52
C GLY A 115 34.05 -34.74 0.68
N ASP A 116 33.66 -35.14 1.90
CA ASP A 116 34.40 -34.94 3.15
C ASP A 116 34.98 -36.27 3.73
N ASP A 117 35.07 -37.29 2.87
CA ASP A 117 35.41 -38.70 3.17
C ASP A 117 34.37 -39.47 4.03
N ASN A 118 33.13 -38.99 4.24
CA ASN A 118 32.12 -39.75 5.00
C ASN A 118 30.66 -39.65 4.47
N TYR A 119 29.71 -40.09 5.31
CA TYR A 119 28.26 -40.01 5.12
C TYR A 119 27.59 -39.86 6.50
N ASP A 120 27.97 -38.82 7.25
CA ASP A 120 27.57 -38.72 8.65
C ASP A 120 26.10 -38.34 8.84
N GLY A 121 25.47 -37.71 7.83
CA GLY A 121 24.10 -37.24 7.83
C GLY A 121 23.89 -35.74 7.95
N ASP A 122 24.96 -34.95 8.04
CA ASP A 122 24.95 -33.50 7.84
C ASP A 122 24.77 -33.20 6.32
N SER A 123 24.60 -31.92 5.93
CA SER A 123 24.29 -31.52 4.54
C SER A 123 25.50 -30.85 3.88
N ASP A 124 26.08 -31.47 2.84
CA ASP A 124 27.33 -31.01 2.22
C ASP A 124 27.12 -29.90 1.20
N CYS A 125 26.76 -28.71 1.70
CA CYS A 125 26.75 -27.51 0.89
C CYS A 125 28.15 -27.18 0.34
N ALA A 126 28.20 -26.76 -0.93
CA ALA A 126 29.40 -26.21 -1.55
C ALA A 126 29.44 -24.68 -1.43
N SER A 127 30.60 -24.12 -1.06
CA SER A 127 30.90 -22.69 -1.14
C SER A 127 32.05 -22.50 -2.12
N LEU A 128 31.78 -21.87 -3.25
CA LEU A 128 32.73 -21.67 -4.35
C LEU A 128 32.97 -20.16 -4.61
N SER A 129 34.03 -19.85 -5.36
CA SER A 129 34.25 -18.49 -5.87
C SER A 129 33.23 -18.13 -6.96
N SER A 130 33.07 -16.83 -7.24
CA SER A 130 32.16 -16.33 -8.28
C SER A 130 32.44 -16.89 -9.68
N ASP A 131 33.71 -17.19 -9.98
CA ASP A 131 34.19 -17.72 -11.26
C ASP A 131 34.13 -19.26 -11.37
N ALA A 132 33.57 -19.96 -10.38
CA ALA A 132 33.59 -21.41 -10.33
C ALA A 132 32.45 -22.06 -11.12
N THR A 133 32.80 -22.99 -12.01
CA THR A 133 31.91 -23.91 -12.72
C THR A 133 31.10 -24.78 -11.75
N PHE A 134 29.80 -25.02 -12.02
CA PHE A 134 29.03 -26.00 -11.24
C PHE A 134 29.55 -27.42 -11.44
N ASN A 135 29.30 -28.28 -10.44
CA ASN A 135 29.58 -29.70 -10.50
C ASN A 135 28.28 -30.49 -10.21
N PRO A 136 27.67 -31.16 -11.21
CA PRO A 136 26.44 -31.92 -11.02
C PRO A 136 26.52 -33.03 -9.95
N LEU A 137 27.72 -33.53 -9.63
CA LEU A 137 27.96 -34.46 -8.51
C LEU A 137 27.55 -33.90 -7.12
N PHE A 138 27.18 -32.63 -7.03
CA PHE A 138 26.61 -32.06 -5.80
C PHE A 138 25.10 -32.38 -5.64
N LEU A 139 24.42 -32.73 -6.73
CA LEU A 139 22.97 -32.94 -6.78
C LEU A 139 22.54 -34.36 -6.37
N LEU A 140 23.46 -35.33 -6.28
CA LEU A 140 23.18 -36.71 -5.85
C LEU A 140 24.04 -37.10 -4.64
N GLY A 141 23.38 -37.64 -3.61
CA GLY A 141 24.03 -38.17 -2.43
C GLY A 141 23.04 -38.93 -1.54
N ARG A 142 23.36 -39.07 -0.27
CA ARG A 142 22.42 -39.58 0.74
C ARG A 142 21.47 -38.49 1.19
N ILE A 143 20.36 -38.92 1.79
CA ILE A 143 19.43 -37.99 2.43
C ILE A 143 20.05 -37.43 3.73
N PRO A 144 20.30 -36.11 3.85
CA PRO A 144 20.76 -35.52 5.11
C PRO A 144 19.64 -35.64 6.15
N TRP A 145 19.98 -36.03 7.37
CA TRP A 145 18.99 -36.25 8.43
C TRP A 145 19.25 -35.45 9.71
N ARG A 146 20.41 -34.81 9.80
CA ARG A 146 20.82 -33.96 10.92
C ARG A 146 20.63 -32.48 10.59
N GLY A 147 20.52 -31.65 11.63
CA GLY A 147 20.34 -30.20 11.52
C GLY A 147 21.64 -29.43 11.49
N ARG A 148 22.59 -29.88 10.68
CA ARG A 148 23.86 -29.20 10.45
C ARG A 148 24.01 -28.98 8.96
N THR A 149 23.67 -27.77 8.58
CA THR A 149 23.75 -27.20 7.24
C THR A 149 24.84 -26.12 7.15
N THR A 150 25.50 -25.84 8.28
CA THR A 150 26.72 -25.03 8.37
C THR A 150 27.89 -25.75 7.67
N PRO A 151 28.67 -25.08 6.81
CA PRO A 151 29.00 -23.66 6.96
C PRO A 151 28.18 -22.65 6.13
N CYS A 152 27.38 -23.05 5.14
CA CYS A 152 26.75 -22.09 4.22
C CYS A 152 25.36 -21.60 4.63
N GLU A 153 24.59 -22.41 5.36
CA GLU A 153 23.22 -22.06 5.74
C GLU A 153 23.17 -21.54 7.17
N SER A 154 22.16 -20.70 7.43
CA SER A 154 21.69 -20.44 8.79
C SER A 154 21.24 -21.74 9.48
N THR A 155 21.17 -21.75 10.82
CA THR A 155 20.86 -22.97 11.58
C THR A 155 19.39 -23.40 11.44
N HIS A 156 19.07 -24.13 10.37
CA HIS A 156 17.78 -24.78 10.18
C HIS A 156 17.79 -26.20 10.79
N GLY A 157 16.63 -26.65 11.29
CA GLY A 157 16.51 -27.98 11.88
C GLY A 157 16.70 -29.08 10.83
N GLY A 158 17.26 -30.23 11.19
CA GLY A 158 17.40 -31.34 10.23
C GLY A 158 16.07 -32.02 9.94
N LEU A 159 16.02 -32.86 8.89
CA LEU A 159 14.83 -33.68 8.58
C LEU A 159 14.36 -34.54 9.78
N GLY A 160 15.26 -34.85 10.73
CA GLY A 160 14.93 -35.53 11.99
C GLY A 160 14.69 -37.04 11.83
N ILE A 161 15.08 -37.61 10.69
CA ILE A 161 14.72 -38.98 10.27
C ILE A 161 15.90 -39.77 9.65
N ASP A 162 16.63 -40.59 10.42
CA ASP A 162 17.55 -41.63 9.87
C ASP A 162 16.72 -42.86 9.42
N VAL A 163 15.94 -42.68 8.34
CA VAL A 163 15.12 -43.76 7.75
C VAL A 163 15.97 -44.72 6.93
N ARG A 164 15.59 -46.00 6.99
CA ARG A 164 16.33 -47.08 6.35
C ARG A 164 15.41 -48.07 5.66
N ASP A 165 15.85 -48.54 4.51
CA ASP A 165 15.15 -49.48 3.66
C ASP A 165 15.05 -50.90 4.31
N SER A 166 14.49 -51.87 3.58
CA SER A 166 14.40 -53.26 4.06
C SER A 166 15.72 -54.04 4.11
N ALA A 167 16.77 -53.59 3.42
CA ALA A 167 18.14 -54.13 3.55
C ALA A 167 18.89 -53.56 4.77
N GLY A 168 18.52 -52.36 5.24
CA GLY A 168 19.15 -51.65 6.36
C GLY A 168 20.00 -50.44 5.94
N GLU A 169 19.99 -50.10 4.65
CA GLU A 169 20.69 -48.98 4.04
C GLU A 169 19.94 -47.68 4.28
N ARG A 170 20.68 -46.56 4.29
CA ARG A 170 20.07 -45.23 4.19
C ARG A 170 19.58 -44.99 2.77
N LEU A 171 18.66 -44.05 2.64
CA LEU A 171 18.14 -43.63 1.35
C LEU A 171 19.12 -42.66 0.66
N TRP A 172 19.16 -42.77 -0.66
CA TRP A 172 19.76 -41.80 -1.57
C TRP A 172 18.74 -40.73 -1.95
N TYR A 173 19.24 -39.60 -2.40
CA TYR A 173 18.51 -38.38 -2.61
C TYR A 173 19.18 -37.59 -3.73
N ALA A 174 18.41 -37.29 -4.77
CA ALA A 174 18.76 -36.38 -5.85
C ALA A 174 17.88 -35.13 -5.78
N VAL A 175 18.44 -33.96 -6.06
CA VAL A 175 17.77 -32.65 -5.97
C VAL A 175 17.99 -31.83 -7.24
N SER A 176 16.98 -31.07 -7.67
CA SER A 176 17.14 -30.12 -8.78
C SER A 176 18.03 -28.94 -8.40
N ARG A 177 18.89 -28.50 -9.34
CA ARG A 177 19.71 -27.27 -9.24
C ARG A 177 18.88 -26.01 -8.95
N ASN A 178 17.59 -26.01 -9.33
CA ASN A 178 16.66 -24.90 -9.12
C ASN A 178 16.29 -24.67 -7.63
N LEU A 179 16.49 -25.67 -6.76
CA LEU A 179 15.95 -25.66 -5.39
C LEU A 179 17.02 -25.70 -4.29
N ILE A 180 18.30 -25.60 -4.65
CA ILE A 180 19.42 -25.51 -3.71
C ILE A 180 19.93 -24.06 -3.63
N ARG A 181 20.52 -23.67 -2.50
CA ARG A 181 21.10 -22.33 -2.33
C ARG A 181 22.18 -22.09 -3.38
N ARG A 182 22.24 -20.89 -3.96
CA ARG A 182 23.26 -20.53 -4.96
C ARG A 182 24.65 -20.58 -4.29
N TYR A 183 25.62 -21.18 -4.99
CA TYR A 183 26.89 -21.65 -4.42
C TYR A 183 28.11 -20.78 -4.80
N GLN A 184 27.95 -19.94 -5.82
CA GLN A 184 28.90 -18.88 -6.19
C GLN A 184 28.79 -17.72 -5.19
N SER A 185 29.89 -16.98 -4.99
CA SER A 185 29.91 -15.81 -4.12
C SER A 185 29.45 -14.54 -4.86
N PRO A 186 28.61 -13.68 -4.26
CA PRO A 186 27.91 -13.84 -2.99
C PRO A 186 26.80 -14.90 -3.12
N ALA A 187 26.69 -15.74 -2.10
CA ALA A 187 25.77 -16.87 -2.11
C ALA A 187 24.38 -16.42 -1.66
N SER A 188 23.36 -16.60 -2.49
CA SER A 188 21.97 -16.20 -2.24
C SER A 188 21.00 -17.38 -2.31
N TYR A 189 19.78 -17.20 -1.81
CA TYR A 189 18.70 -18.15 -2.07
C TYR A 189 18.22 -18.01 -3.53
N PRO A 190 17.75 -19.10 -4.18
CA PRO A 190 16.97 -18.99 -5.40
C PRO A 190 15.58 -18.41 -5.09
N ASP A 191 15.03 -17.75 -6.08
CA ASP A 191 13.68 -17.18 -6.07
C ASP A 191 12.70 -18.35 -6.26
N ILE A 192 11.93 -18.65 -5.20
CA ILE A 192 10.98 -19.78 -5.19
C ILE A 192 9.58 -19.22 -5.07
N ASP A 193 8.91 -19.18 -6.22
CA ASP A 193 7.56 -18.68 -6.48
C ASP A 193 6.87 -19.58 -7.54
N PRO A 194 5.61 -19.32 -7.92
CA PRO A 194 4.92 -20.11 -8.95
C PRO A 194 5.53 -20.02 -10.36
N THR A 195 6.30 -18.97 -10.69
CA THR A 195 6.96 -18.83 -12.00
C THR A 195 8.07 -19.86 -12.18
N LEU A 196 8.82 -20.18 -11.11
CA LEU A 196 9.90 -21.17 -11.14
C LEU A 196 9.43 -22.52 -11.69
N ALA A 197 8.17 -22.89 -11.43
CA ALA A 197 7.58 -24.11 -11.93
C ALA A 197 7.40 -24.10 -13.46
N SER A 198 7.05 -22.97 -14.06
CA SER A 198 6.82 -22.82 -15.51
C SER A 198 8.08 -22.43 -16.28
N ILE A 199 8.92 -21.57 -15.70
CA ILE A 199 10.13 -20.99 -16.30
C ILE A 199 11.30 -21.24 -15.34
N ALA A 200 11.87 -22.44 -15.41
CA ALA A 200 13.03 -22.80 -14.59
C ALA A 200 14.36 -22.39 -15.26
N PRO A 201 15.33 -21.82 -14.52
CA PRO A 201 16.64 -21.45 -15.09
C PRO A 201 17.50 -22.67 -15.45
N PHE A 202 17.23 -23.84 -14.85
CA PHE A 202 17.87 -25.11 -15.18
C PHE A 202 16.83 -26.21 -15.41
N PRO A 203 17.14 -27.25 -16.21
CA PRO A 203 16.23 -28.39 -16.40
C PRO A 203 15.81 -29.05 -15.08
N TRP A 204 14.55 -29.46 -15.00
CA TRP A 204 14.04 -30.31 -13.94
C TRP A 204 14.55 -31.76 -14.08
N LEU A 205 14.55 -32.51 -12.98
CA LEU A 205 14.86 -33.94 -13.05
C LEU A 205 13.73 -34.66 -13.81
N THR A 206 14.05 -35.77 -14.46
CA THR A 206 13.10 -36.59 -15.21
C THR A 206 12.99 -37.99 -14.59
N VAL A 207 11.77 -38.52 -14.52
CA VAL A 207 11.49 -39.89 -14.09
C VAL A 207 10.76 -40.63 -15.21
N ARG A 208 11.26 -41.81 -15.57
CA ARG A 208 10.70 -42.69 -16.60
C ARG A 208 10.31 -44.06 -16.04
N ASP A 209 9.44 -44.76 -16.75
CA ASP A 209 9.07 -46.15 -16.43
C ASP A 209 10.05 -47.18 -17.03
N ALA A 210 9.87 -48.45 -16.66
CA ALA A 210 10.66 -49.57 -17.18
C ALA A 210 10.60 -49.77 -18.72
N THR A 211 9.71 -49.06 -19.43
CA THR A 211 9.58 -49.07 -20.90
C THR A 211 10.18 -47.83 -21.57
N ASN A 212 10.84 -46.96 -20.79
CA ASN A 212 11.34 -45.63 -21.18
C ASN A 212 10.24 -44.59 -21.47
N ALA A 213 9.00 -44.83 -21.03
CA ALA A 213 7.94 -43.83 -21.12
C ALA A 213 8.13 -42.78 -20.02
N LEU A 214 7.89 -41.51 -20.36
CA LEU A 214 7.93 -40.40 -19.42
C LEU A 214 6.85 -40.58 -18.33
N ILE A 215 7.24 -40.48 -17.05
CA ILE A 215 6.31 -40.38 -15.92
C ILE A 215 6.16 -38.91 -15.50
N SER A 216 7.28 -38.18 -15.41
CA SER A 216 7.30 -36.72 -15.16
C SER A 216 8.68 -36.16 -15.50
N ASP A 217 8.72 -34.99 -16.13
CA ASP A 217 9.87 -34.13 -16.44
C ASP A 217 9.85 -32.85 -15.59
N ARG A 218 9.07 -32.85 -14.50
CA ARG A 218 8.87 -31.73 -13.58
C ARG A 218 9.27 -32.12 -12.15
N VAL A 219 10.34 -32.89 -12.02
CA VAL A 219 10.73 -33.49 -10.74
C VAL A 219 11.73 -32.60 -9.99
N ALA A 220 11.30 -32.18 -8.79
CA ALA A 220 12.07 -31.35 -7.86
C ALA A 220 13.12 -32.17 -7.10
N ALA A 221 12.78 -33.40 -6.73
CA ALA A 221 13.67 -34.32 -6.03
C ALA A 221 13.29 -35.80 -6.22
N VAL A 222 14.28 -36.68 -6.22
CA VAL A 222 14.13 -38.15 -6.28
C VAL A 222 14.74 -38.76 -5.03
N ILE A 223 14.06 -39.72 -4.41
CA ILE A 223 14.49 -40.38 -3.17
C ILE A 223 14.56 -41.87 -3.48
N LEU A 224 15.74 -42.48 -3.35
CA LEU A 224 16.00 -43.86 -3.78
C LEU A 224 16.38 -44.76 -2.60
N ALA A 225 15.90 -46.01 -2.65
CA ALA A 225 16.27 -47.09 -1.75
C ALA A 225 17.13 -48.10 -2.53
N PRO A 226 18.43 -48.25 -2.19
CA PRO A 226 19.40 -49.06 -2.95
C PRO A 226 19.27 -50.58 -2.73
N GLY A 227 18.28 -51.00 -1.93
CA GLY A 227 17.96 -52.39 -1.64
C GLY A 227 19.14 -53.29 -1.24
N PRO A 228 19.00 -54.62 -1.41
CA PRO A 228 20.08 -55.58 -1.13
C PRO A 228 21.22 -55.47 -2.16
N VAL A 229 22.46 -55.65 -1.68
CA VAL A 229 23.68 -55.60 -2.51
C VAL A 229 23.61 -56.55 -3.71
N LEU A 230 23.80 -56.02 -4.92
CA LEU A 230 23.92 -56.82 -6.15
C LEU A 230 25.35 -57.32 -6.40
N PRO A 231 25.56 -58.35 -7.24
CA PRO A 231 26.89 -58.92 -7.49
C PRO A 231 27.94 -57.97 -8.08
N ALA A 232 27.52 -56.84 -8.65
CA ALA A 232 28.40 -55.83 -9.24
C ALA A 232 28.85 -54.73 -8.25
N GLN A 233 28.22 -54.65 -7.08
CA GLN A 233 28.37 -53.54 -6.12
C GLN A 233 29.36 -53.87 -5.00
N ASP A 234 30.23 -52.92 -4.64
CA ASP A 234 31.12 -53.03 -3.46
C ASP A 234 30.87 -51.91 -2.44
N ARG A 235 30.04 -52.21 -1.43
CA ARG A 235 29.67 -51.30 -0.34
C ARG A 235 30.63 -51.37 0.86
N SER A 236 31.85 -51.90 0.70
CA SER A 236 32.76 -52.20 1.82
C SER A 236 33.76 -51.11 2.21
N GLY A 237 33.85 -50.03 1.42
CA GLY A 237 34.62 -48.82 1.76
C GLY A 237 33.95 -47.97 2.85
N ASP A 238 34.68 -46.97 3.36
CA ASP A 238 34.18 -46.09 4.42
C ASP A 238 33.06 -45.13 3.93
N ALA A 239 33.17 -44.62 2.69
CA ALA A 239 32.14 -43.85 1.99
C ALA A 239 32.10 -44.17 0.47
N PRO A 240 31.55 -45.32 0.05
CA PRO A 240 31.55 -45.74 -1.35
C PRO A 240 30.59 -44.90 -2.21
N ASP A 241 30.97 -44.62 -3.45
CA ASP A 241 30.21 -43.80 -4.41
C ASP A 241 28.82 -44.37 -4.74
N ALA A 242 27.93 -43.52 -5.29
CA ALA A 242 26.56 -43.88 -5.69
C ALA A 242 26.47 -45.16 -6.54
N GLN A 243 27.41 -45.35 -7.47
CA GLN A 243 27.51 -46.51 -8.37
C GLN A 243 27.75 -47.85 -7.64
N ASN A 244 28.11 -47.82 -6.35
CA ASN A 244 28.21 -49.01 -5.50
C ASN A 244 26.90 -49.33 -4.75
N TYR A 245 25.86 -48.52 -4.90
CA TYR A 245 24.58 -48.64 -4.20
C TYR A 245 23.37 -48.67 -5.13
N LEU A 246 23.36 -47.83 -6.15
CA LEU A 246 22.27 -47.68 -7.11
C LEU A 246 22.58 -48.45 -8.41
N ASP A 247 21.56 -48.71 -9.23
CA ASP A 247 21.58 -49.68 -10.32
C ASP A 247 21.28 -49.06 -11.71
N ILE A 248 21.96 -49.59 -12.74
CA ILE A 248 21.63 -49.31 -14.15
C ILE A 248 20.49 -50.24 -14.60
N HIS A 249 19.34 -49.69 -15.00
CA HIS A 249 18.23 -50.51 -15.47
C HIS A 249 18.52 -51.11 -16.86
N PRO A 250 18.61 -52.45 -17.01
CA PRO A 250 19.18 -53.07 -18.21
C PRO A 250 18.41 -52.83 -19.52
N SER A 251 17.13 -52.45 -19.44
CA SER A 251 16.27 -52.28 -20.63
C SER A 251 16.18 -50.83 -21.13
N THR A 252 16.31 -49.85 -20.25
CA THR A 252 16.31 -48.41 -20.60
C THR A 252 17.72 -47.86 -20.76
N GLY A 253 18.70 -48.42 -20.03
CA GLY A 253 20.07 -47.92 -19.98
C GLY A 253 20.27 -46.74 -19.03
N ILE A 254 19.21 -46.31 -18.34
CA ILE A 254 19.24 -45.25 -17.32
C ILE A 254 19.98 -45.78 -16.08
N ASP A 255 20.95 -45.00 -15.61
CA ASP A 255 21.71 -45.27 -14.38
C ASP A 255 21.17 -44.39 -13.25
N ASN A 256 20.53 -44.99 -12.24
CA ASN A 256 20.07 -44.25 -11.06
C ASN A 256 21.23 -43.69 -10.20
N ALA A 257 22.46 -44.14 -10.44
CA ALA A 257 23.67 -43.62 -9.83
C ALA A 257 24.30 -42.45 -10.60
N ASP A 258 23.74 -42.06 -11.76
CA ASP A 258 24.30 -40.97 -12.54
C ASP A 258 24.00 -39.62 -11.89
N ALA A 259 24.99 -38.75 -12.01
CA ALA A 259 24.94 -37.34 -11.70
C ALA A 259 25.99 -36.76 -12.65
N ASP A 260 25.52 -36.17 -13.75
CA ASP A 260 26.23 -36.24 -15.02
C ASP A 260 27.66 -35.68 -14.90
N SER A 261 28.59 -36.30 -15.62
CA SER A 261 29.98 -35.85 -15.76
C SER A 261 30.11 -34.58 -16.64
N CYS A 262 29.07 -33.75 -16.63
CA CYS A 262 28.75 -32.68 -17.56
C CYS A 262 28.83 -31.32 -16.83
N PHE A 263 30.07 -30.93 -16.56
CA PHE A 263 30.43 -29.63 -16.00
C PHE A 263 30.01 -28.49 -16.94
N ASP A 264 29.64 -27.31 -16.39
CA ASP A 264 29.17 -26.16 -17.18
C ASP A 264 30.19 -25.65 -18.24
N ASP A 265 31.46 -26.11 -18.22
CA ASP A 265 32.51 -25.73 -19.17
C ASP A 265 32.64 -26.66 -20.40
N ASN A 266 31.85 -27.74 -20.49
CA ASN A 266 31.92 -28.71 -21.57
C ASN A 266 30.99 -28.33 -22.75
N ALA A 267 31.53 -27.80 -23.85
CA ALA A 267 30.73 -27.56 -25.05
C ALA A 267 30.19 -28.89 -25.64
N GLY A 268 28.87 -29.04 -25.73
CA GLY A 268 28.18 -30.31 -25.94
C GLY A 268 27.38 -30.79 -24.71
N CYS A 269 27.50 -30.11 -23.57
CA CYS A 269 26.58 -30.17 -22.42
C CYS A 269 25.31 -29.32 -22.63
N ASP A 270 24.99 -29.00 -23.89
CA ASP A 270 23.79 -28.35 -24.40
C ASP A 270 22.50 -29.22 -24.19
N GLY A 271 22.49 -30.05 -23.14
CA GLY A 271 21.44 -31.01 -22.83
C GLY A 271 20.12 -30.31 -22.56
N THR A 272 19.16 -30.50 -23.45
CA THR A 272 17.76 -30.06 -23.29
C THR A 272 17.02 -30.84 -22.19
N ASP A 273 17.67 -31.85 -21.63
CA ASP A 273 17.07 -32.92 -20.83
C ASP A 273 17.84 -32.95 -19.49
N GLY A 274 17.13 -32.83 -18.37
CA GLY A 274 17.73 -33.00 -17.04
C GLY A 274 17.93 -34.46 -16.65
N GLU A 275 18.56 -34.70 -15.49
CA GLU A 275 18.94 -36.05 -15.02
C GLU A 275 17.77 -37.04 -15.08
N ASP A 276 17.98 -38.18 -15.75
CA ASP A 276 16.99 -39.22 -15.99
C ASP A 276 17.05 -40.31 -14.90
N PHE A 277 15.93 -40.60 -14.24
CA PHE A 277 15.79 -41.67 -13.25
C PHE A 277 14.73 -42.70 -13.68
N VAL A 278 14.87 -43.95 -13.24
CA VAL A 278 13.99 -45.05 -13.70
C VAL A 278 13.23 -45.73 -12.55
N LEU A 279 11.89 -45.69 -12.65
CA LEU A 279 10.98 -46.41 -11.78
C LEU A 279 10.60 -47.75 -12.43
N ALA A 280 11.25 -48.83 -11.99
CA ALA A 280 11.02 -50.18 -12.49
C ALA A 280 10.76 -51.20 -11.35
N ASP A 281 10.18 -52.35 -11.71
CA ASP A 281 10.08 -53.50 -10.83
C ASP A 281 11.46 -54.16 -10.65
N SER A 282 11.80 -54.61 -9.44
CA SER A 282 13.08 -55.26 -9.14
C SER A 282 13.24 -56.61 -9.85
N ASP A 283 14.38 -56.82 -10.52
CA ASP A 283 14.76 -58.06 -11.21
C ASP A 283 16.05 -58.71 -10.64
N THR A 284 16.95 -59.23 -11.50
CA THR A 284 18.24 -59.84 -11.10
C THR A 284 19.40 -58.86 -11.07
N ASP A 285 19.33 -57.79 -11.83
CA ASP A 285 20.41 -56.86 -12.13
C ASP A 285 20.02 -55.39 -11.84
N PHE A 286 18.74 -55.15 -11.50
CA PHE A 286 18.20 -53.89 -10.98
C PHE A 286 17.27 -54.15 -9.78
N ASN A 287 17.46 -53.47 -8.65
CA ASN A 287 16.58 -53.61 -7.48
C ASN A 287 16.25 -52.31 -6.72
N ASP A 288 16.79 -51.18 -7.18
CA ASP A 288 16.42 -49.85 -6.71
C ASP A 288 14.90 -49.62 -6.66
N ARG A 289 14.49 -48.79 -5.71
CA ARG A 289 13.12 -48.25 -5.65
C ARG A 289 13.15 -46.79 -5.32
N LEU A 290 12.42 -46.00 -6.09
CA LEU A 290 12.33 -44.57 -5.86
C LEU A 290 10.90 -44.10 -5.55
N VAL A 291 10.82 -42.96 -4.87
CA VAL A 291 9.68 -42.04 -4.92
C VAL A 291 10.23 -40.67 -5.24
N PHE A 292 9.43 -39.81 -5.85
CA PHE A 292 9.86 -38.47 -6.26
C PHE A 292 8.85 -37.41 -5.78
N ILE A 293 9.30 -36.15 -5.73
CA ILE A 293 8.52 -34.94 -5.45
C ILE A 293 8.51 -34.15 -6.76
N THR A 294 7.33 -33.80 -7.29
CA THR A 294 7.27 -32.84 -8.42
C THR A 294 7.36 -31.41 -7.92
N ILE A 295 7.78 -30.47 -8.77
CA ILE A 295 7.75 -29.05 -8.42
C ILE A 295 6.31 -28.61 -8.09
N ASP A 296 5.31 -29.13 -8.81
CA ASP A 296 3.89 -28.79 -8.57
C ASP A 296 3.39 -29.26 -7.19
N GLU A 297 3.85 -30.43 -6.72
CA GLU A 297 3.54 -30.93 -5.37
C GLU A 297 4.21 -30.08 -4.28
N LEU A 298 5.43 -29.62 -4.54
CA LEU A 298 6.18 -28.74 -3.64
C LEU A 298 5.54 -27.34 -3.57
N MET A 299 5.32 -26.70 -4.72
CA MET A 299 4.72 -25.36 -4.83
C MET A 299 3.34 -25.32 -4.22
N SER A 300 2.50 -26.34 -4.46
CA SER A 300 1.19 -26.42 -3.81
C SER A 300 1.29 -26.46 -2.27
N ALA A 301 2.38 -26.97 -1.70
CA ALA A 301 2.62 -26.94 -0.26
C ALA A 301 3.24 -25.61 0.23
N VAL A 302 4.10 -24.99 -0.58
CA VAL A 302 4.67 -23.65 -0.32
C VAL A 302 3.60 -22.56 -0.37
N GLU A 303 2.73 -22.54 -1.39
CA GLU A 303 1.57 -21.64 -1.49
C GLU A 303 0.70 -21.68 -0.22
N LYS A 304 0.47 -22.88 0.34
CA LYS A 304 -0.26 -23.01 1.61
C LYS A 304 0.49 -22.33 2.76
N ARG A 305 1.82 -22.40 2.83
CA ARG A 305 2.62 -21.68 3.84
C ARG A 305 2.52 -20.17 3.62
N VAL A 306 2.63 -19.70 2.38
CA VAL A 306 2.51 -18.29 2.01
C VAL A 306 1.15 -17.72 2.43
N LEU A 307 0.06 -18.41 2.06
CA LEU A 307 -1.30 -18.08 2.49
C LEU A 307 -1.47 -18.12 4.02
N ASN A 308 -0.75 -18.99 4.74
CA ASN A 308 -0.77 -18.99 6.22
C ASN A 308 -0.12 -17.73 6.81
N GLU A 309 1.00 -17.26 6.27
CA GLU A 309 1.66 -16.04 6.77
C GLU A 309 0.87 -14.78 6.41
N ALA A 310 0.44 -14.64 5.15
CA ALA A 310 -0.40 -13.53 4.71
C ALA A 310 -1.73 -13.48 5.48
N GLY A 311 -2.36 -14.64 5.71
CA GLY A 311 -3.58 -14.74 6.50
C GLY A 311 -3.36 -14.30 7.94
N ARG A 312 -2.28 -14.77 8.58
CA ARG A 312 -1.92 -14.34 9.94
C ARG A 312 -1.71 -12.83 10.04
N ILE A 313 -1.12 -12.19 9.03
CA ILE A 313 -0.87 -10.74 9.07
C ILE A 313 -2.19 -9.95 8.93
N LEU A 314 -3.13 -10.44 8.13
CA LEU A 314 -4.48 -9.87 8.07
C LEU A 314 -5.28 -10.13 9.37
N ASP A 315 -5.13 -11.32 9.98
CA ASP A 315 -5.70 -11.63 11.31
C ASP A 315 -5.12 -10.66 12.38
N ASP A 316 -3.78 -10.54 12.46
CA ASP A 316 -3.06 -9.66 13.40
C ASP A 316 -3.45 -8.17 13.19
N TYR A 317 -3.66 -7.73 11.94
CA TYR A 317 -4.17 -6.39 11.61
C TYR A 317 -5.61 -6.20 12.10
N ARG A 318 -6.48 -7.18 11.83
CA ARG A 318 -7.91 -7.15 12.24
C ARG A 318 -8.07 -7.17 13.75
N GLU A 319 -7.23 -7.92 14.47
CA GLU A 319 -7.13 -7.91 15.94
C GLU A 319 -6.77 -6.51 16.49
N THR A 320 -5.95 -5.76 15.75
CA THR A 320 -5.39 -4.48 16.18
C THR A 320 -6.30 -3.29 15.86
N THR A 321 -6.93 -3.28 14.68
CA THR A 321 -7.65 -2.11 14.16
C THR A 321 -9.17 -2.27 14.17
N GLY A 322 -9.69 -3.46 14.45
CA GLY A 322 -11.11 -3.77 14.37
C GLY A 322 -11.67 -3.94 12.96
N LEU A 323 -10.92 -3.58 11.91
CA LEU A 323 -11.28 -3.72 10.49
C LEU A 323 -10.14 -4.34 9.66
N TYR A 324 -10.39 -4.70 8.40
CA TYR A 324 -9.31 -5.00 7.44
C TYR A 324 -8.91 -3.70 6.71
N PRO A 325 -7.71 -3.59 6.11
CA PRO A 325 -7.33 -2.40 5.33
C PRO A 325 -8.17 -2.26 4.05
N TRP A 326 -8.15 -1.08 3.43
CA TRP A 326 -8.66 -0.92 2.07
C TRP A 326 -7.82 -1.75 1.10
N ILE A 327 -8.45 -2.49 0.18
CA ILE A 327 -7.72 -3.35 -0.75
C ILE A 327 -7.18 -2.53 -1.93
N SER A 328 -6.04 -2.95 -2.51
CA SER A 328 -5.54 -2.34 -3.75
C SER A 328 -6.25 -2.95 -4.95
N PRO A 329 -6.70 -2.18 -5.96
CA PRO A 329 -7.35 -2.72 -7.15
C PRO A 329 -6.53 -3.83 -7.80
N PHE A 330 -7.19 -4.86 -8.34
CA PHE A 330 -6.51 -5.83 -9.20
C PHE A 330 -5.85 -5.10 -10.37
N THR A 331 -4.53 -5.25 -10.52
CA THR A 331 -3.76 -4.58 -11.55
C THR A 331 -2.51 -5.39 -11.86
N TYR A 332 -1.80 -5.05 -12.92
CA TYR A 332 -0.56 -5.71 -13.29
C TYR A 332 0.48 -5.56 -12.15
N PRO A 333 1.05 -6.66 -11.62
CA PRO A 333 2.18 -6.58 -10.71
C PRO A 333 3.36 -6.02 -11.50
N ALA A 334 3.74 -4.77 -11.21
CA ALA A 334 4.77 -4.05 -11.95
C ALA A 334 6.08 -4.84 -11.93
N ALA A 335 6.80 -4.94 -13.06
CA ALA A 335 8.14 -5.49 -13.01
C ALA A 335 9.02 -4.59 -12.13
N VAL A 336 9.74 -5.23 -11.21
CA VAL A 336 10.72 -4.63 -10.32
C VAL A 336 11.97 -5.47 -10.42
N LEU A 337 13.13 -4.82 -10.60
CA LEU A 337 14.43 -5.49 -10.49
C LEU A 337 14.97 -5.26 -9.07
N SER A 338 14.99 -6.32 -8.28
CA SER A 338 15.55 -6.31 -6.92
C SER A 338 17.00 -6.85 -6.91
N GLY A 339 17.84 -6.35 -6.01
CA GLY A 339 19.22 -6.83 -5.85
C GLY A 339 19.89 -6.34 -4.57
N ASN A 340 21.19 -6.60 -4.42
CA ASN A 340 21.98 -6.16 -3.27
C ASN A 340 23.27 -5.51 -3.75
N VAL A 341 23.68 -4.41 -3.12
CA VAL A 341 24.97 -3.78 -3.42
C VAL A 341 26.11 -4.76 -3.12
N THR A 342 27.08 -4.87 -4.02
CA THR A 342 28.22 -5.80 -3.88
C THR A 342 29.57 -5.11 -3.72
N GLU A 343 29.69 -3.88 -4.22
CA GLU A 343 30.90 -3.06 -4.12
C GLU A 343 30.52 -1.60 -3.82
N ASN A 344 31.31 -0.95 -2.96
CA ASN A 344 31.13 0.49 -2.69
C ASN A 344 31.53 1.31 -3.92
N GLY A 345 30.60 2.12 -4.43
CA GLY A 345 30.85 3.07 -5.49
C GLY A 345 31.91 4.13 -5.14
N THR A 346 32.41 4.84 -6.15
CA THR A 346 33.33 5.98 -5.92
C THR A 346 32.66 7.16 -5.23
N ASP A 347 31.35 7.25 -5.36
CA ASP A 347 30.44 8.16 -4.65
C ASP A 347 29.20 7.34 -4.26
N SER A 348 29.15 6.76 -3.05
CA SER A 348 28.07 5.83 -2.69
C SER A 348 26.69 6.49 -2.53
N ALA A 349 26.60 7.83 -2.53
CA ALA A 349 25.32 8.53 -2.65
C ALA A 349 24.74 8.50 -4.09
N ARG A 350 25.53 8.10 -5.08
CA ARG A 350 25.18 8.18 -6.52
C ARG A 350 25.57 6.97 -7.37
N ASN A 351 26.51 6.13 -6.95
CA ASN A 351 26.98 4.97 -7.72
C ASN A 351 26.54 3.67 -7.05
N LEU A 352 25.77 2.85 -7.77
CA LEU A 352 25.40 1.50 -7.35
C LEU A 352 26.20 0.47 -8.16
N ILE A 353 26.75 -0.54 -7.49
CA ILE A 353 27.50 -1.64 -8.11
C ILE A 353 27.00 -3.00 -7.59
N ASP A 354 26.31 -3.76 -8.44
CA ASP A 354 25.97 -5.17 -8.22
C ASP A 354 26.66 -6.03 -9.28
N SER A 355 27.71 -6.73 -8.87
CA SER A 355 28.53 -7.61 -9.70
C SER A 355 27.83 -8.91 -10.15
N ASN A 356 26.61 -9.16 -9.69
CA ASN A 356 25.75 -10.27 -10.11
C ASN A 356 24.56 -9.83 -10.96
N ALA A 357 24.30 -8.53 -11.05
CA ALA A 357 23.28 -7.98 -11.92
C ALA A 357 23.76 -7.97 -13.39
N ASP A 358 22.78 -7.98 -14.29
CA ASP A 358 22.95 -7.50 -15.65
C ASP A 358 21.83 -6.49 -15.93
N PHE A 359 22.06 -5.24 -15.53
CA PHE A 359 21.13 -4.12 -15.68
C PHE A 359 20.75 -3.88 -17.16
N ILE A 360 21.62 -4.26 -18.10
CA ILE A 360 21.38 -4.10 -19.53
C ILE A 360 20.44 -5.21 -20.03
N ALA A 361 20.66 -6.46 -19.65
CA ALA A 361 19.76 -7.56 -19.98
C ALA A 361 18.41 -7.48 -19.24
N ALA A 362 18.40 -6.92 -18.03
CA ALA A 362 17.19 -6.63 -17.25
C ALA A 362 16.38 -5.43 -17.78
N GLY A 363 16.88 -4.70 -18.79
CA GLY A 363 16.14 -3.61 -19.43
C GLY A 363 16.02 -2.34 -18.59
N VAL A 364 16.98 -2.08 -17.69
CA VAL A 364 17.03 -0.83 -16.93
C VAL A 364 17.31 0.35 -17.87
N LEU A 365 16.60 1.46 -17.67
CA LEU A 365 16.67 2.66 -18.48
C LEU A 365 16.92 3.92 -17.62
N PRO A 366 17.59 4.96 -18.15
CA PRO A 366 17.66 6.26 -17.48
C PRO A 366 16.28 6.84 -17.15
N GLY A 367 16.19 7.56 -16.03
CA GLY A 367 14.98 8.17 -15.48
C GLY A 367 14.03 7.21 -14.77
N GLN A 368 14.27 5.90 -14.79
CA GLN A 368 13.62 4.99 -13.84
C GLN A 368 14.04 5.34 -12.40
N VAL A 369 13.11 5.12 -11.48
CA VAL A 369 13.29 5.32 -10.04
C VAL A 369 13.87 4.06 -9.42
N ILE A 370 14.85 4.26 -8.56
CA ILE A 370 15.42 3.23 -7.69
C ILE A 370 15.14 3.58 -6.23
N ARG A 371 14.73 2.57 -5.46
CA ARG A 371 14.51 2.63 -4.01
C ARG A 371 15.58 1.82 -3.29
N ASN A 372 16.15 2.34 -2.21
CA ASN A 372 16.87 1.58 -1.20
C ASN A 372 15.82 0.99 -0.24
N VAL A 373 15.64 -0.33 -0.26
CA VAL A 373 14.59 -0.97 0.56
C VAL A 373 14.99 -1.14 2.03
N THR A 374 16.25 -0.85 2.37
CA THR A 374 16.74 -0.85 3.77
C THR A 374 16.18 0.34 4.57
N ASP A 375 16.04 1.51 3.94
CA ASP A 375 15.68 2.76 4.63
C ASP A 375 14.56 3.59 3.96
N GLY A 376 14.09 3.18 2.77
CA GLY A 376 13.06 3.89 2.00
C GLY A 376 13.58 5.12 1.23
N SER A 377 14.89 5.35 1.18
CA SER A 377 15.43 6.42 0.33
C SER A 377 15.25 6.08 -1.15
N LYS A 378 14.95 7.09 -1.98
CA LYS A 378 14.73 6.92 -3.43
C LYS A 378 15.53 7.92 -4.26
N GLY A 379 15.86 7.53 -5.49
CA GLY A 379 16.64 8.35 -6.42
C GLY A 379 16.33 8.02 -7.88
N ILE A 380 16.84 8.85 -8.79
CA ILE A 380 16.59 8.76 -10.24
C ILE A 380 17.86 8.26 -10.93
N ILE A 381 17.76 7.28 -11.82
CA ILE A 381 18.90 6.75 -12.59
C ILE A 381 19.31 7.76 -13.68
N GLU A 382 20.52 8.33 -13.62
CA GLU A 382 21.09 9.19 -14.67
C GLU A 382 21.69 8.36 -15.82
N SER A 383 22.37 7.25 -15.52
CA SER A 383 22.95 6.36 -16.53
C SER A 383 23.09 4.90 -16.09
N VAL A 384 22.93 4.00 -17.06
CA VAL A 384 23.39 2.60 -16.99
C VAL A 384 24.80 2.56 -17.58
N ASP A 385 25.81 2.43 -16.73
CA ASP A 385 27.21 2.60 -17.14
C ASP A 385 27.81 1.30 -17.71
N ASN A 386 27.37 0.14 -17.21
CA ASN A 386 27.63 -1.19 -17.74
C ASN A 386 26.65 -2.22 -17.11
N GLU A 387 26.82 -3.51 -17.43
CA GLU A 387 26.01 -4.64 -16.92
C GLU A 387 25.86 -4.61 -15.37
N THR A 388 26.89 -4.17 -14.62
CA THR A 388 26.93 -4.24 -13.15
C THR A 388 26.98 -2.87 -12.46
N THR A 389 26.78 -1.75 -13.16
CA THR A 389 26.93 -0.40 -12.57
C THR A 389 25.91 0.62 -13.07
N LEU A 390 25.32 1.37 -12.13
CA LEU A 390 24.43 2.49 -12.36
C LEU A 390 24.96 3.77 -11.72
N THR A 391 24.63 4.92 -12.31
CA THR A 391 24.83 6.26 -11.71
C THR A 391 23.49 6.98 -11.59
N LEU A 392 23.21 7.56 -10.43
CA LEU A 392 22.02 8.37 -10.13
C LEU A 392 22.21 9.84 -10.50
N THR A 393 21.15 10.63 -10.55
CA THR A 393 21.20 12.10 -10.74
C THR A 393 22.00 12.81 -9.64
N LEU A 394 22.26 14.12 -9.81
CA LEU A 394 23.09 14.91 -8.90
C LEU A 394 22.53 15.01 -7.47
N ASP A 395 21.21 14.85 -7.32
CA ASP A 395 20.53 14.88 -6.03
C ASP A 395 20.70 13.55 -5.25
N GLY A 396 21.05 12.46 -5.94
CA GLY A 396 21.36 11.16 -5.36
C GLY A 396 20.12 10.43 -4.84
N LEU A 397 20.29 9.70 -3.73
CA LEU A 397 19.17 9.21 -2.92
C LEU A 397 18.64 10.34 -2.03
N GLY A 398 17.33 10.34 -1.78
CA GLY A 398 16.65 11.27 -0.89
C GLY A 398 15.48 10.63 -0.13
N ALA A 399 14.87 11.41 0.77
CA ALA A 399 13.70 11.07 1.59
C ALA A 399 13.88 10.01 2.70
N GLY A 400 14.93 9.18 2.67
CA GLY A 400 15.26 8.23 3.75
C GLY A 400 16.29 8.77 4.76
N GLU A 401 16.63 7.92 5.74
CA GLU A 401 17.57 8.25 6.84
C GLU A 401 19.04 8.04 6.44
N ASP A 402 19.33 7.09 5.54
CA ASP A 402 20.68 6.81 5.04
C ASP A 402 20.74 6.78 3.51
N ASN A 403 20.86 7.99 2.94
CA ASN A 403 20.83 8.26 1.50
C ASN A 403 22.12 7.85 0.77
N ARG A 404 22.55 6.58 0.89
CA ARG A 404 23.68 5.97 0.18
C ARG A 404 23.46 4.47 -0.06
N PHE A 405 24.28 3.90 -0.94
CA PHE A 405 24.36 2.48 -1.27
C PHE A 405 25.73 1.92 -0.83
N ASP A 406 25.77 1.29 0.34
CA ASP A 406 26.98 0.77 0.97
C ASP A 406 26.94 -0.77 1.17
N VAL A 407 28.13 -1.36 1.11
CA VAL A 407 28.48 -2.71 1.57
C VAL A 407 28.86 -2.60 3.05
N ASN A 408 27.91 -2.89 3.94
CA ASN A 408 28.09 -2.70 5.38
C ASN A 408 29.07 -3.72 5.99
N LEU A 409 28.94 -5.01 5.66
CA LEU A 409 29.87 -6.08 6.08
C LEU A 409 30.23 -7.04 4.94
N ILE A 410 31.44 -6.90 4.37
CA ILE A 410 31.99 -7.81 3.34
C ILE A 410 31.97 -9.31 3.72
N SER A 411 31.88 -9.64 5.02
CA SER A 411 31.79 -11.02 5.52
C SER A 411 30.38 -11.58 5.67
N ASP A 412 29.34 -10.76 5.49
CA ASP A 412 27.94 -11.11 5.67
C ASP A 412 27.11 -10.41 4.58
N SER A 413 26.80 -11.12 3.50
CA SER A 413 26.09 -10.56 2.34
C SER A 413 24.69 -10.05 2.65
N ASP A 414 24.12 -10.52 3.76
CA ASP A 414 22.76 -10.22 4.19
C ASP A 414 22.69 -8.87 4.96
N ASP A 415 23.82 -8.18 5.13
CA ASP A 415 23.96 -6.84 5.75
C ASP A 415 24.15 -5.72 4.71
N ASN A 416 24.34 -6.03 3.43
CA ASN A 416 24.50 -5.03 2.37
C ASN A 416 23.18 -4.32 2.05
N ASP A 417 23.26 -3.07 1.57
CA ASP A 417 22.05 -2.35 1.17
C ASP A 417 21.35 -3.04 -0.01
N ALA A 418 20.06 -3.30 0.16
CA ALA A 418 19.20 -3.90 -0.85
C ALA A 418 18.48 -2.80 -1.65
N TYR A 419 18.26 -3.05 -2.93
CA TYR A 419 17.64 -2.07 -3.82
C TYR A 419 16.53 -2.68 -4.68
N GLU A 420 15.62 -1.82 -5.13
CA GLU A 420 14.54 -2.12 -6.08
C GLU A 420 14.47 -1.04 -7.16
N ILE A 421 14.49 -1.44 -8.43
CA ILE A 421 14.32 -0.54 -9.58
C ILE A 421 12.92 -0.76 -10.16
N LEU A 422 12.13 0.30 -10.24
CA LEU A 422 10.74 0.29 -10.69
C LEU A 422 10.66 0.28 -12.23
N THR A 423 10.98 -0.85 -12.88
CA THR A 423 11.19 -0.86 -14.33
C THR A 423 9.93 -0.54 -15.15
N ASP A 424 8.75 -0.91 -14.64
CA ASP A 424 7.46 -0.65 -15.30
C ASP A 424 6.68 0.55 -14.73
N SER A 425 6.78 0.77 -13.41
CA SER A 425 6.04 1.81 -12.69
C SER A 425 6.81 3.14 -12.55
N SER A 426 7.89 3.32 -13.30
CA SER A 426 8.60 4.60 -13.43
C SER A 426 9.20 4.78 -14.83
N GLY A 427 9.61 5.98 -15.19
CA GLY A 427 10.19 6.27 -16.50
C GLY A 427 10.39 7.76 -16.77
N LEU A 428 10.57 8.12 -18.04
CA LEU A 428 10.80 9.50 -18.50
C LEU A 428 9.61 10.04 -19.29
N ALA A 429 9.25 11.29 -19.04
CA ALA A 429 8.42 12.05 -19.96
C ALA A 429 9.19 12.27 -21.28
N THR A 430 8.64 11.76 -22.38
CA THR A 430 9.21 11.85 -23.73
C THR A 430 8.54 12.96 -24.56
N GLY A 431 7.24 13.18 -24.33
CA GLY A 431 6.44 14.21 -24.97
C GLY A 431 6.47 15.54 -24.20
N GLY A 432 6.54 16.65 -24.92
CA GLY A 432 6.49 18.00 -24.35
C GLY A 432 5.05 18.47 -24.15
N SER A 433 4.40 17.92 -23.14
CA SER A 433 2.99 18.16 -22.84
C SER A 433 2.75 19.53 -22.19
N SER A 434 2.16 20.47 -22.92
CA SER A 434 1.61 21.67 -22.28
C SER A 434 0.38 21.30 -21.45
N GLY A 435 0.50 21.28 -20.13
CA GLY A 435 -0.57 20.91 -19.20
C GLY A 435 -0.29 19.61 -18.44
N ASN A 436 -1.31 19.11 -17.75
CA ASN A 436 -1.24 17.91 -16.90
C ASN A 436 -1.27 16.61 -17.72
N THR A 437 -0.40 16.43 -18.72
CA THR A 437 -0.37 15.21 -19.55
C THR A 437 1.02 14.58 -19.48
N LEU A 438 1.08 13.29 -19.18
CA LEU A 438 2.31 12.50 -19.24
C LEU A 438 2.28 11.62 -20.50
N GLU A 439 3.29 11.77 -21.35
CA GLU A 439 3.53 10.97 -22.57
C GLU A 439 4.92 10.32 -22.46
N ASP A 440 4.96 8.99 -22.34
CA ASP A 440 6.18 8.18 -22.30
C ASP A 440 6.11 7.10 -23.39
N ALA A 441 6.50 7.50 -24.61
CA ALA A 441 6.51 6.69 -25.81
C ALA A 441 7.70 5.70 -25.89
N ASP A 442 8.66 5.79 -24.97
CA ASP A 442 9.81 4.89 -24.87
C ASP A 442 9.61 3.80 -23.78
N ARG A 443 8.48 3.84 -23.04
CA ARG A 443 8.14 2.86 -21.99
C ARG A 443 8.09 1.41 -22.51
N PRO A 444 8.51 0.41 -21.72
CA PRO A 444 8.46 -1.00 -22.11
C PRO A 444 7.04 -1.60 -22.11
N THR A 445 6.16 -1.10 -21.23
CA THR A 445 4.84 -1.68 -20.95
C THR A 445 3.76 -0.60 -20.90
N ASP A 446 2.75 -0.68 -21.77
CA ASP A 446 1.63 0.27 -21.89
C ASP A 446 0.94 0.55 -20.53
N PHE A 447 0.56 1.81 -20.26
CA PHE A 447 -0.23 2.17 -19.06
C PHE A 447 -1.53 1.34 -18.91
N SER A 448 -2.16 0.95 -20.02
CA SER A 448 -3.35 0.09 -20.00
C SER A 448 -3.02 -1.37 -19.64
N VAL A 449 -1.85 -1.87 -20.05
CA VAL A 449 -1.33 -3.20 -19.64
C VAL A 449 -0.87 -3.16 -18.19
N LEU A 450 -0.33 -2.04 -17.72
CA LEU A 450 -0.08 -1.78 -16.30
C LEU A 450 -1.36 -1.63 -15.47
N GLY A 451 -2.53 -1.67 -16.10
CA GLY A 451 -3.84 -1.58 -15.44
C GLY A 451 -4.07 -0.25 -14.73
N ILE A 452 -3.52 0.86 -15.25
CA ILE A 452 -3.72 2.22 -14.76
C ILE A 452 -5.15 2.69 -15.01
N ARG A 453 -5.74 3.38 -14.04
CA ARG A 453 -7.15 3.78 -14.00
C ARG A 453 -7.32 5.23 -13.60
N ILE A 454 -8.50 5.78 -13.89
CA ILE A 454 -8.93 7.07 -13.36
C ILE A 454 -8.97 6.99 -11.83
N GLY A 455 -8.25 7.89 -11.18
CA GLY A 455 -8.12 7.97 -9.72
C GLY A 455 -6.76 7.51 -9.18
N ASP A 456 -5.96 6.79 -9.95
CA ASP A 456 -4.59 6.39 -9.61
C ASP A 456 -3.69 7.63 -9.48
N ILE A 457 -2.69 7.58 -8.60
CA ILE A 457 -1.75 8.67 -8.36
C ILE A 457 -0.48 8.51 -9.19
N VAL A 458 0.09 9.63 -9.63
CA VAL A 458 1.39 9.72 -10.32
C VAL A 458 2.17 10.87 -9.70
N GLU A 459 3.46 10.66 -9.46
CA GLU A 459 4.41 11.64 -8.92
C GLU A 459 5.41 12.02 -10.01
N ASN A 460 5.60 13.32 -10.27
CA ASN A 460 6.77 13.83 -10.99
C ASN A 460 7.91 13.92 -9.96
N VAL A 461 8.77 12.90 -9.90
CA VAL A 461 9.85 12.82 -8.92
C VAL A 461 10.98 13.82 -9.19
N SER A 462 10.97 14.51 -10.34
CA SER A 462 11.94 15.55 -10.68
C SER A 462 11.63 16.92 -10.04
N ASP A 463 10.36 17.23 -9.75
CA ASP A 463 9.97 18.47 -9.08
C ASP A 463 9.14 18.26 -7.78
N GLY A 464 8.77 17.03 -7.48
CA GLY A 464 7.97 16.64 -6.31
C GLY A 464 6.47 16.90 -6.46
N THR A 465 6.00 17.34 -7.62
CA THR A 465 4.56 17.48 -7.87
C THR A 465 3.89 16.12 -8.07
N TYR A 466 2.59 16.06 -7.84
CA TYR A 466 1.81 14.83 -7.94
C TYR A 466 0.38 15.14 -8.38
N GLY A 467 -0.26 14.14 -8.98
CA GLY A 467 -1.59 14.28 -9.56
C GLY A 467 -2.29 12.95 -9.67
N VAL A 468 -3.58 13.00 -10.00
CA VAL A 468 -4.41 11.80 -10.17
C VAL A 468 -4.88 11.68 -11.61
N VAL A 469 -4.84 10.47 -12.15
CA VAL A 469 -5.28 10.17 -13.51
C VAL A 469 -6.76 10.52 -13.66
N VAL A 470 -7.07 11.37 -14.64
CA VAL A 470 -8.44 11.72 -15.05
C VAL A 470 -8.80 11.16 -16.42
N ALA A 471 -7.81 10.78 -17.23
CA ALA A 471 -8.00 9.98 -18.44
C ALA A 471 -6.75 9.15 -18.76
N VAL A 472 -6.96 7.92 -19.23
CA VAL A 472 -5.95 7.16 -19.98
C VAL A 472 -6.31 7.34 -21.45
N SER A 473 -5.50 8.09 -22.20
CA SER A 473 -5.84 8.51 -23.56
C SER A 473 -5.44 7.46 -24.60
N ASP A 474 -4.21 6.96 -24.46
CA ASP A 474 -3.58 5.98 -25.34
C ASP A 474 -2.66 5.06 -24.50
N ALA A 475 -1.92 4.15 -25.14
CA ALA A 475 -1.03 3.18 -24.49
C ALA A 475 0.09 3.83 -23.66
N ASP A 476 0.59 4.96 -24.13
CA ASP A 476 1.77 5.71 -23.65
C ASP A 476 1.42 7.08 -23.05
N THR A 477 0.12 7.42 -22.99
CA THR A 477 -0.35 8.78 -22.69
C THR A 477 -1.50 8.81 -21.68
N ILE A 478 -1.29 9.50 -20.55
CA ILE A 478 -2.30 9.76 -19.51
C ILE A 478 -2.46 11.26 -19.23
N VAL A 479 -3.67 11.66 -18.84
CA VAL A 479 -3.99 13.02 -18.39
C VAL A 479 -4.29 12.97 -16.90
N LEU A 480 -3.68 13.89 -16.15
CA LEU A 480 -3.80 14.01 -14.70
C LEU A 480 -4.60 15.28 -14.31
N ASP A 481 -5.06 15.31 -13.07
CA ASP A 481 -5.41 16.54 -12.36
C ASP A 481 -4.44 16.73 -11.19
N ARG A 482 -3.94 17.96 -11.00
CA ARG A 482 -2.85 18.23 -10.05
C ARG A 482 -3.41 18.26 -8.63
N LEU A 483 -2.85 17.44 -7.76
CA LEU A 483 -3.14 17.48 -6.33
C LEU A 483 -2.16 18.43 -5.63
N GLY A 484 -2.54 18.93 -4.45
CA GLY A 484 -1.66 19.73 -3.60
C GLY A 484 -1.39 21.19 -4.02
N SER A 485 -1.50 21.55 -5.30
CA SER A 485 -1.24 22.94 -5.76
C SER A 485 -2.49 23.75 -6.10
N ASP A 486 -2.27 25.01 -6.46
CA ASP A 486 -3.27 26.07 -6.44
C ASP A 486 -4.04 26.27 -7.73
N ASP A 487 -5.30 26.65 -7.56
CA ASP A 487 -6.28 26.88 -8.63
C ASP A 487 -6.03 28.21 -9.36
N THR A 488 -4.79 28.49 -9.75
CA THR A 488 -4.56 29.37 -10.90
C THR A 488 -4.61 28.51 -12.15
N VAL A 489 -5.20 29.03 -13.23
CA VAL A 489 -5.44 28.30 -14.49
C VAL A 489 -4.12 27.92 -15.19
N ASP A 490 -2.99 28.45 -14.71
CA ASP A 490 -1.65 28.25 -15.25
C ASP A 490 -0.77 27.28 -14.42
N ASP A 491 -1.22 26.79 -13.25
CA ASP A 491 -0.40 25.99 -12.32
C ASP A 491 -0.39 24.49 -12.68
N THR A 492 0.04 24.18 -13.91
CA THR A 492 0.03 22.84 -14.48
C THR A 492 1.05 21.90 -13.83
N MET A 493 0.69 20.63 -13.68
CA MET A 493 1.63 19.53 -13.47
C MET A 493 2.31 19.21 -14.81
N ALA A 494 3.14 20.14 -15.27
CA ALA A 494 3.87 19.98 -16.52
C ALA A 494 4.90 18.85 -16.35
N PHE A 495 4.86 17.90 -17.28
CA PHE A 495 5.96 16.95 -17.47
C PHE A 495 6.78 17.49 -18.64
N ASP A 496 7.86 18.20 -18.33
CA ASP A 496 8.80 18.63 -19.36
C ASP A 496 9.58 17.41 -19.89
N PRO A 497 10.00 17.37 -21.18
CA PRO A 497 10.71 16.22 -21.73
C PRO A 497 12.03 15.97 -20.99
N GLY A 498 12.15 14.81 -20.35
CA GLY A 498 13.24 14.46 -19.46
C GLY A 498 12.88 14.45 -17.96
N ASP A 499 11.68 14.88 -17.59
CA ASP A 499 11.17 14.70 -16.22
C ASP A 499 10.96 13.21 -15.94
N SER A 500 11.41 12.77 -14.77
CA SER A 500 11.23 11.39 -14.29
C SER A 500 9.95 11.30 -13.46
N TYR A 501 9.18 10.23 -13.64
CA TYR A 501 7.93 10.02 -12.92
C TYR A 501 7.89 8.64 -12.23
N GLU A 502 7.05 8.54 -11.22
CA GLU A 502 6.76 7.33 -10.45
C GLU A 502 5.25 7.12 -10.36
N ILE A 503 4.80 5.88 -10.46
CA ILE A 503 3.41 5.47 -10.26
C ILE A 503 3.36 4.60 -9.01
N PRO A 504 2.99 5.15 -7.84
CA PRO A 504 2.80 4.36 -6.64
C PRO A 504 1.87 3.15 -6.84
N ARG A 505 2.30 1.98 -6.35
CA ARG A 505 1.58 0.70 -6.53
C ARG A 505 1.12 0.14 -5.20
N PHE A 506 0.18 -0.80 -5.27
CA PHE A 506 -0.33 -1.55 -4.13
C PHE A 506 -0.97 -0.73 -2.99
N ASN A 507 -1.16 0.58 -3.13
CA ASN A 507 -1.91 1.36 -2.13
C ASN A 507 -3.38 0.91 -2.05
N GLY A 508 -3.95 0.90 -0.83
CA GLY A 508 -5.37 0.67 -0.62
C GLY A 508 -6.23 1.77 -1.27
N ILE A 509 -7.44 1.44 -1.73
CA ILE A 509 -8.38 2.43 -2.28
C ILE A 509 -9.78 2.28 -1.66
N VAL A 510 -10.37 3.42 -1.29
CA VAL A 510 -11.70 3.50 -0.67
C VAL A 510 -12.76 2.80 -1.54
N GLY A 511 -13.47 1.85 -0.94
CA GLY A 511 -14.53 1.07 -1.60
C GLY A 511 -14.04 -0.14 -2.42
N VAL A 512 -12.72 -0.38 -2.50
CA VAL A 512 -12.17 -1.58 -3.13
C VAL A 512 -12.15 -2.72 -2.11
N TRP A 513 -12.79 -3.83 -2.49
CA TRP A 513 -13.05 -4.98 -1.63
C TRP A 513 -12.31 -6.25 -2.07
N GLU A 514 -11.82 -6.29 -3.32
CA GLU A 514 -11.03 -7.39 -3.89
C GLU A 514 -9.88 -6.83 -4.73
N GLY A 515 -8.74 -7.51 -4.68
CA GLY A 515 -7.57 -7.22 -5.50
C GLY A 515 -6.27 -7.65 -4.83
N LEU A 516 -5.25 -6.82 -4.97
CA LEU A 516 -3.91 -7.07 -4.45
C LEU A 516 -3.83 -6.70 -2.95
N LEU A 517 -2.93 -7.36 -2.23
CA LEU A 517 -2.60 -6.96 -0.86
C LEU A 517 -2.16 -5.49 -0.83
N PRO A 518 -2.76 -4.66 0.06
CA PRO A 518 -2.49 -3.23 0.05
C PRO A 518 -1.17 -2.93 0.75
N PHE A 519 -0.07 -2.88 0.01
CA PHE A 519 1.26 -2.56 0.51
C PHE A 519 1.59 -1.09 0.31
N HIS A 520 2.28 -0.51 1.28
CA HIS A 520 2.83 0.82 1.15
C HIS A 520 4.33 0.80 1.49
N ALA A 521 5.19 1.10 0.52
CA ALA A 521 6.62 1.25 0.81
C ALA A 521 6.89 2.58 1.52
N MET A 522 7.92 2.62 2.37
CA MET A 522 8.38 3.90 2.94
C MET A 522 8.85 4.82 1.80
N GLY A 523 8.47 6.11 1.87
CA GLY A 523 8.77 7.11 0.83
C GLY A 523 7.82 7.09 -0.38
N GLU A 524 6.88 6.15 -0.45
CA GLU A 524 5.84 6.09 -1.50
C GLU A 524 4.70 7.08 -1.19
N ARG A 525 3.98 7.56 -2.22
CA ARG A 525 2.85 8.48 -2.04
C ARG A 525 1.53 7.77 -2.25
N PHE A 526 0.59 7.97 -1.33
CA PHE A 526 -0.76 7.40 -1.39
C PHE A 526 -1.82 8.49 -1.25
N ARG A 527 -3.01 8.22 -1.80
CA ARG A 527 -4.14 9.14 -1.76
C ARG A 527 -5.00 8.83 -0.53
N THR A 528 -5.31 9.85 0.26
CA THR A 528 -6.07 9.67 1.49
C THR A 528 -6.85 10.91 1.87
N GLY A 529 -8.01 10.73 2.52
CA GLY A 529 -8.70 11.82 3.20
C GLY A 529 -8.12 11.98 4.59
N PHE A 530 -8.23 13.17 5.18
CA PHE A 530 -7.81 13.41 6.56
C PHE A 530 -8.47 14.65 7.15
N THR A 531 -8.64 14.69 8.46
CA THR A 531 -9.15 15.86 9.19
C THR A 531 -8.02 16.52 9.96
N VAL A 532 -7.88 17.84 9.83
CA VAL A 532 -6.85 18.64 10.51
C VAL A 532 -7.48 19.49 11.61
N ALA A 533 -6.94 19.38 12.82
CA ALA A 533 -7.21 20.25 13.96
C ALA A 533 -5.90 20.93 14.39
N TRP A 534 -5.94 22.21 14.78
CA TRP A 534 -4.74 22.91 15.24
C TRP A 534 -5.02 24.01 16.27
N ASN A 535 -3.97 24.35 17.04
CA ASN A 535 -3.91 25.50 17.94
C ASN A 535 -2.47 26.07 17.93
N VAL A 536 -2.29 27.27 17.37
CA VAL A 536 -1.00 27.95 17.18
C VAL A 536 -1.03 29.32 17.90
N PRO A 537 -0.69 29.37 19.21
CA PRO A 537 -0.79 30.58 20.05
C PRO A 537 0.24 31.69 19.76
N GLY A 538 1.03 31.59 18.68
CA GLY A 538 2.09 32.55 18.34
C GLY A 538 1.62 33.74 17.49
N GLU A 539 2.41 34.83 17.49
CA GLU A 539 2.32 35.87 16.45
C GLU A 539 2.78 35.29 15.10
N ILE A 540 1.84 35.14 14.16
CA ILE A 540 2.15 34.65 12.82
C ILE A 540 2.98 35.69 12.06
N SER A 541 4.12 35.28 11.51
CA SER A 541 5.03 36.13 10.73
C SER A 541 4.63 36.23 9.26
N ASP A 542 5.13 37.26 8.55
CA ASP A 542 4.98 37.49 7.09
C ASP A 542 3.59 37.81 6.49
N LYS A 543 2.58 38.15 7.32
CA LYS A 543 1.21 38.47 6.84
C LYS A 543 0.98 39.90 6.27
N MET A 544 1.99 40.78 6.30
CA MET A 544 1.78 42.22 6.41
C MET A 544 1.61 43.00 5.08
N SER A 545 1.08 42.37 4.01
CA SER A 545 0.94 43.02 2.69
C SER A 545 -0.25 42.58 1.84
N LEU A 546 -1.25 41.88 2.40
CA LEU A 546 -2.37 41.31 1.63
C LEU A 546 -3.73 41.97 1.91
N ALA A 547 -3.97 42.46 3.13
CA ALA A 547 -5.22 43.10 3.52
C ALA A 547 -4.96 44.38 4.33
N ASP A 548 -5.69 45.45 4.01
CA ASP A 548 -5.67 46.75 4.70
C ASP A 548 -6.95 46.99 5.53
N ASN A 549 -7.93 46.08 5.47
CA ASN A 549 -9.13 46.10 6.32
C ASN A 549 -8.84 45.38 7.66
N THR A 550 -8.97 46.10 8.78
CA THR A 550 -8.65 45.60 10.13
C THR A 550 -9.59 44.49 10.58
N GLY A 551 -10.92 44.63 10.47
CA GLY A 551 -11.85 43.59 10.93
C GLY A 551 -11.67 42.28 10.17
N TYR A 552 -11.47 42.37 8.85
CA TYR A 552 -11.14 41.20 8.03
C TYR A 552 -9.82 40.55 8.48
N LEU A 553 -8.77 41.36 8.69
CA LEU A 553 -7.46 40.85 9.12
C LEU A 553 -7.58 40.11 10.46
N GLU A 554 -8.24 40.68 11.48
CA GLU A 554 -8.47 40.03 12.78
C GLU A 554 -9.22 38.69 12.66
N SER A 555 -10.22 38.59 11.77
CA SER A 555 -10.93 37.33 11.49
C SER A 555 -10.04 36.28 10.82
N LEU A 556 -9.16 36.70 9.90
CA LEU A 556 -8.22 35.82 9.20
C LEU A 556 -7.11 35.33 10.14
N GLU A 557 -6.64 36.19 11.04
CA GLU A 557 -5.70 35.80 12.10
C GLU A 557 -6.32 34.75 13.03
N SER A 558 -7.57 34.94 13.44
CA SER A 558 -8.30 34.00 14.30
C SER A 558 -8.51 32.63 13.63
N ALA A 559 -8.85 32.62 12.33
CA ALA A 559 -9.00 31.39 11.54
C ALA A 559 -7.66 30.68 11.25
N LEU A 560 -6.55 31.42 11.20
CA LEU A 560 -5.22 30.82 11.10
C LEU A 560 -4.74 30.26 12.44
N GLN A 561 -5.10 30.86 13.58
CA GLN A 561 -4.59 30.43 14.88
C GLN A 561 -5.22 29.15 15.45
N CYS A 562 -6.50 28.84 15.19
CA CYS A 562 -7.11 27.63 15.73
C CYS A 562 -8.25 27.08 14.87
N SER A 563 -8.57 25.79 15.04
CA SER A 563 -9.68 25.11 14.36
C SER A 563 -10.35 24.00 15.17
N ASP A 564 -10.25 24.00 16.50
CA ASP A 564 -10.83 22.96 17.36
C ASP A 564 -11.64 23.52 18.54
N GLU A 565 -12.75 22.84 18.87
CA GLU A 565 -13.67 23.18 19.96
C GLU A 565 -13.17 22.72 21.35
N LEU A 566 -12.27 21.72 21.40
CA LEU A 566 -12.04 20.88 22.59
C LEU A 566 -10.76 21.15 23.40
N MET A 567 -9.86 22.02 22.91
CA MET A 567 -8.64 22.42 23.61
C MET A 567 -8.91 23.21 24.91
N GLU A 568 -8.80 22.56 26.09
CA GLU A 568 -9.15 23.12 27.43
C GLU A 568 -8.40 24.43 27.84
N THR A 569 -7.44 24.93 27.05
CA THR A 569 -6.50 26.00 27.44
C THR A 569 -6.84 27.42 26.97
N GLY A 570 -8.06 27.65 26.45
CA GLY A 570 -8.74 28.95 26.59
C GLY A 570 -8.23 30.13 25.75
N THR A 571 -7.60 29.88 24.60
CA THR A 571 -7.31 30.89 23.56
C THR A 571 -7.96 30.59 22.20
N CYS A 572 -8.53 29.39 22.01
CA CYS A 572 -9.31 29.06 20.82
C CYS A 572 -10.75 29.56 20.90
N ASP A 573 -11.30 29.93 19.75
CA ASP A 573 -12.74 30.11 19.57
C ASP A 573 -13.41 28.72 19.46
N PRO A 574 -14.28 28.34 20.41
CA PRO A 574 -14.90 27.01 20.41
C PRO A 574 -15.93 26.82 19.28
N ASP A 575 -16.26 27.85 18.51
CA ASP A 575 -17.16 27.73 17.35
C ASP A 575 -16.41 27.38 16.05
N GLN A 576 -15.07 27.20 16.08
CA GLN A 576 -14.29 26.72 14.93
C GLN A 576 -14.12 25.19 14.95
N SER A 577 -14.76 24.50 14.00
CA SER A 577 -14.63 23.04 13.83
C SER A 577 -13.41 22.62 12.98
N PRO A 578 -12.86 21.41 13.18
CA PRO A 578 -11.75 20.87 12.38
C PRO A 578 -12.03 20.84 10.88
N LYS A 579 -10.98 20.81 10.06
CA LYS A 579 -11.10 20.89 8.59
C LYS A 579 -10.83 19.54 7.93
N GLU A 580 -11.86 19.02 7.25
CA GLU A 580 -11.78 17.81 6.45
C GLU A 580 -11.17 18.11 5.08
N VAL A 581 -10.03 17.46 4.77
CA VAL A 581 -9.52 17.29 3.42
C VAL A 581 -10.17 16.03 2.85
N PRO A 582 -11.05 16.14 1.83
CA PRO A 582 -11.67 14.96 1.24
C PRO A 582 -10.61 14.11 0.54
N TRP A 583 -10.82 12.78 0.50
CA TRP A 583 -9.94 11.83 -0.21
C TRP A 583 -9.66 12.23 -1.66
N ALA A 584 -10.59 12.96 -2.29
CA ALA A 584 -10.40 13.52 -3.62
C ALA A 584 -9.17 14.45 -3.73
N ASN A 585 -8.82 15.18 -2.67
CA ASN A 585 -7.89 16.30 -2.66
C ASN A 585 -6.69 16.11 -1.71
N GLY A 586 -6.56 14.95 -1.05
CA GLY A 586 -5.52 14.67 -0.05
C GLY A 586 -4.58 13.54 -0.46
N SER A 587 -3.31 13.67 -0.06
CA SER A 587 -2.29 12.63 -0.20
C SER A 587 -1.37 12.63 1.01
N CYS A 588 -0.72 11.50 1.27
CA CYS A 588 0.33 11.39 2.28
C CYS A 588 1.47 10.49 1.78
N THR A 589 2.59 10.52 2.50
CA THR A 589 3.76 9.65 2.36
C THR A 589 4.27 9.28 3.74
N TRP A 590 4.38 7.99 4.03
CA TRP A 590 5.00 7.51 5.28
C TRP A 590 6.54 7.54 5.15
N LYS A 591 7.22 8.07 6.16
CA LYS A 591 8.70 8.04 6.29
C LYS A 591 9.16 7.09 7.40
N GLY A 592 8.22 6.48 8.11
CA GLY A 592 8.41 5.54 9.20
C GLY A 592 7.07 5.32 9.90
N ILE A 593 6.99 4.31 10.77
CA ILE A 593 5.74 3.93 11.47
C ILE A 593 5.06 5.11 12.20
N ASP A 594 5.87 6.01 12.77
CA ASP A 594 5.41 7.18 13.56
C ASP A 594 5.57 8.52 12.81
N THR A 595 6.00 8.51 11.54
CA THR A 595 6.31 9.73 10.76
C THR A 595 5.61 9.74 9.41
N VAL A 596 4.79 10.76 9.17
CA VAL A 596 4.03 10.94 7.93
C VAL A 596 4.11 12.39 7.43
N HIS A 597 4.17 12.57 6.13
CA HIS A 597 3.98 13.86 5.48
C HIS A 597 2.65 13.84 4.72
N CYS A 598 1.76 14.78 4.98
CA CYS A 598 0.44 14.87 4.37
C CYS A 598 0.19 16.24 3.74
N GLU A 599 -0.40 16.23 2.56
CA GLU A 599 -0.68 17.42 1.77
C GLU A 599 -2.09 17.35 1.18
N GLY A 600 -2.81 18.47 1.15
CA GLY A 600 -4.13 18.51 0.52
C GLY A 600 -4.94 19.78 0.77
N LYS A 601 -6.13 19.87 0.16
CA LYS A 601 -7.00 21.05 0.20
C LYS A 601 -8.47 20.73 0.46
N THR A 602 -9.15 21.58 1.23
CA THR A 602 -10.60 21.54 1.39
C THR A 602 -11.28 21.99 0.10
N ASP A 603 -12.56 21.63 -0.07
CA ASP A 603 -13.39 22.25 -1.09
C ASP A 603 -13.56 23.76 -0.85
N TRP A 604 -13.90 24.50 -1.92
CA TRP A 604 -14.29 25.90 -1.82
C TRP A 604 -15.65 26.02 -1.12
N THR A 605 -15.69 26.81 -0.05
CA THR A 605 -16.89 27.06 0.74
C THR A 605 -17.24 28.54 0.71
N TRP A 606 -18.52 28.90 0.73
CA TRP A 606 -18.93 30.31 0.79
C TRP A 606 -18.48 30.91 2.11
N TYR A 607 -17.62 31.94 2.04
CA TYR A 607 -16.92 32.47 3.21
C TYR A 607 -17.89 32.86 4.32
N LEU A 608 -18.98 33.55 3.96
CA LEU A 608 -20.09 33.86 4.85
C LEU A 608 -21.43 33.58 4.20
N THR A 609 -22.17 32.63 4.77
CA THR A 609 -23.55 32.33 4.42
C THR A 609 -24.32 31.94 5.68
N GLY A 610 -25.62 32.21 5.72
CA GLY A 610 -26.45 31.93 6.88
C GLY A 610 -27.94 32.00 6.54
N THR A 611 -28.79 31.95 7.56
CA THR A 611 -30.25 31.98 7.40
C THR A 611 -30.86 32.96 8.38
N VAL A 612 -31.62 33.93 7.87
CA VAL A 612 -32.26 34.95 8.70
C VAL A 612 -33.14 34.31 9.78
N THR A 613 -32.74 34.45 11.04
CA THR A 613 -33.47 33.91 12.20
C THR A 613 -34.48 34.90 12.78
N GLY A 614 -34.26 36.21 12.58
CA GLY A 614 -35.08 37.29 13.11
C GLY A 614 -35.16 38.50 12.17
N THR A 615 -36.26 39.26 12.28
CA THR A 615 -36.54 40.46 11.46
C THR A 615 -37.29 41.49 12.30
N TYR A 616 -37.16 42.77 11.96
CA TYR A 616 -37.70 43.89 12.74
C TYR A 616 -38.95 44.50 12.10
N GLU A 617 -39.98 44.80 12.91
CA GLU A 617 -41.22 45.39 12.40
C GLU A 617 -40.96 46.77 11.78
N ASN A 618 -41.26 46.91 10.49
CA ASN A 618 -41.08 48.12 9.66
C ASN A 618 -39.64 48.46 9.25
N GLU A 619 -38.67 47.57 9.48
CA GLU A 619 -37.27 47.72 9.00
C GLU A 619 -36.91 46.57 8.03
N PRO A 620 -37.42 46.59 6.78
CA PRO A 620 -37.28 45.47 5.83
C PRO A 620 -35.84 45.22 5.35
N LEU A 621 -34.93 46.15 5.62
CA LEU A 621 -33.51 46.08 5.29
C LEU A 621 -32.65 45.59 6.46
N LYS A 622 -33.26 45.28 7.62
CA LYS A 622 -32.55 44.84 8.84
C LYS A 622 -32.97 43.43 9.25
N PHE A 623 -32.00 42.59 9.57
CA PHE A 623 -32.21 41.20 9.99
C PHE A 623 -31.28 40.78 11.12
N GLN A 624 -31.57 39.60 11.70
CA GLN A 624 -30.77 38.95 12.73
C GLN A 624 -30.46 37.49 12.36
N ASP A 625 -29.21 37.05 12.52
CA ASP A 625 -28.87 35.63 12.65
C ASP A 625 -28.39 35.37 14.09
N GLY A 626 -29.04 34.43 14.79
CA GLY A 626 -28.71 34.08 16.17
C GLY A 626 -27.46 33.22 16.28
N ASN A 627 -27.05 32.58 15.18
CA ASN A 627 -25.96 31.60 15.10
C ASN A 627 -24.68 32.18 14.47
N ALA A 628 -24.67 33.45 14.10
CA ALA A 628 -23.49 34.14 13.56
C ALA A 628 -22.92 35.14 14.57
N ASP A 629 -21.61 35.37 14.52
CA ASP A 629 -20.97 36.59 15.03
C ASP A 629 -20.33 37.33 13.84
N PHE A 630 -21.07 38.25 13.23
CA PHE A 630 -20.62 38.96 12.03
C PHE A 630 -19.35 39.78 12.26
N GLN A 631 -19.13 40.29 13.48
CA GLN A 631 -17.96 41.11 13.78
C GLN A 631 -16.71 40.24 13.99
N ALA A 632 -16.83 39.09 14.66
CA ALA A 632 -15.74 38.10 14.74
C ALA A 632 -15.36 37.55 13.35
N LEU A 633 -16.34 37.49 12.44
CA LEU A 633 -16.19 37.08 11.04
C LEU A 633 -15.75 38.24 10.10
N GLY A 634 -15.32 39.37 10.66
CA GLY A 634 -14.69 40.47 9.92
C GLY A 634 -15.61 41.35 9.08
N VAL A 635 -16.93 41.23 9.24
CA VAL A 635 -17.93 42.04 8.52
C VAL A 635 -17.96 43.47 9.06
N GLU A 636 -17.85 44.46 8.16
CA GLU A 636 -17.87 45.88 8.47
C GLU A 636 -18.93 46.66 7.65
N GLU A 637 -19.17 47.93 8.04
CA GLU A 637 -19.94 48.88 7.25
C GLU A 637 -19.26 49.11 5.89
N GLY A 638 -20.00 48.96 4.79
CA GLY A 638 -19.47 49.00 3.43
C GLY A 638 -19.30 47.63 2.76
N ASP A 639 -19.48 46.53 3.48
CA ASP A 639 -19.49 45.18 2.89
C ASP A 639 -20.79 44.88 2.11
N VAL A 640 -20.80 43.83 1.29
CA VAL A 640 -21.94 43.52 0.40
C VAL A 640 -22.76 42.35 0.95
N ILE A 641 -24.07 42.54 1.08
CA ILE A 641 -25.04 41.52 1.49
C ILE A 641 -25.90 41.07 0.29
N LEU A 642 -26.10 39.76 0.17
CA LEU A 642 -26.84 39.09 -0.90
C LEU A 642 -27.98 38.25 -0.28
N ASN A 643 -29.24 38.56 -0.57
CA ASN A 643 -30.39 37.68 -0.27
C ASN A 643 -30.57 36.67 -1.41
N ARG A 644 -30.18 35.42 -1.16
CA ARG A 644 -30.28 34.34 -2.16
C ARG A 644 -31.69 33.83 -2.40
N THR A 645 -32.64 34.20 -1.54
CA THR A 645 -34.04 33.73 -1.61
C THR A 645 -34.86 34.51 -2.64
N ASP A 646 -34.57 35.80 -2.78
CA ASP A 646 -35.26 36.67 -3.73
C ASP A 646 -34.35 37.30 -4.79
N GLY A 647 -33.03 37.13 -4.66
CA GLY A 647 -32.01 37.61 -5.58
C GLY A 647 -31.52 39.04 -5.30
N SER A 648 -31.99 39.70 -4.23
CA SER A 648 -31.59 41.08 -3.95
C SER A 648 -30.20 41.22 -3.35
N HIS A 649 -29.56 42.36 -3.61
CA HIS A 649 -28.22 42.69 -3.09
C HIS A 649 -28.14 44.14 -2.59
N GLY A 650 -27.18 44.44 -1.73
CA GLY A 650 -26.99 45.78 -1.17
C GLY A 650 -25.71 45.94 -0.35
N VAL A 651 -25.44 47.17 0.10
CA VAL A 651 -24.28 47.50 0.94
C VAL A 651 -24.70 47.63 2.40
N ILE A 652 -23.95 47.02 3.31
CA ILE A 652 -24.14 47.04 4.76
C ILE A 652 -23.89 48.45 5.31
N GLU A 653 -24.86 48.97 6.08
CA GLU A 653 -24.85 50.29 6.72
C GLU A 653 -24.57 50.20 8.22
N GLU A 654 -25.06 49.15 8.88
CA GLU A 654 -24.84 48.90 10.31
C GLU A 654 -24.65 47.40 10.53
N VAL A 655 -23.68 47.03 11.38
CA VAL A 655 -23.40 45.64 11.78
C VAL A 655 -23.12 45.54 13.29
N THR A 656 -23.65 44.50 13.93
CA THR A 656 -23.26 44.03 15.26
C THR A 656 -22.92 42.54 15.19
N ASP A 657 -22.49 41.93 16.29
CA ASP A 657 -22.41 40.47 16.46
C ASP A 657 -23.54 39.70 15.72
N ARG A 658 -24.81 40.04 15.94
CA ARG A 658 -25.96 39.28 15.44
C ARG A 658 -26.89 40.02 14.49
N GLU A 659 -26.71 41.32 14.28
CA GLU A 659 -27.62 42.15 13.49
C GLU A 659 -26.91 42.80 12.28
N ILE A 660 -27.54 42.78 11.10
CA ILE A 660 -27.11 43.50 9.90
C ILE A 660 -28.25 44.37 9.39
N LYS A 661 -27.93 45.60 8.96
CA LYS A 661 -28.82 46.50 8.24
C LYS A 661 -28.17 46.97 6.93
N ALA A 662 -28.87 46.82 5.82
CA ALA A 662 -28.44 47.32 4.51
C ALA A 662 -28.93 48.75 4.26
N THR A 663 -28.13 49.54 3.53
CA THR A 663 -28.52 50.86 3.00
C THR A 663 -29.71 50.80 2.04
N GLY A 664 -29.81 49.71 1.29
CA GLY A 664 -30.85 49.41 0.32
C GLY A 664 -30.72 47.98 -0.18
N LEU A 665 -31.75 47.50 -0.86
CA LEU A 665 -31.73 46.21 -1.57
C LEU A 665 -32.24 46.44 -3.00
N TYR A 666 -31.49 45.93 -3.98
CA TYR A 666 -31.72 46.13 -5.41
C TYR A 666 -31.93 44.80 -6.13
N ASP A 667 -32.58 44.87 -7.30
CA ASP A 667 -32.75 43.82 -8.31
C ASP A 667 -33.30 42.42 -7.93
N GLY A 668 -33.68 42.21 -6.67
CA GLY A 668 -34.46 41.05 -6.24
C GLY A 668 -35.97 41.17 -6.47
N ILE A 669 -36.67 40.07 -6.19
CA ILE A 669 -38.12 39.93 -6.38
C ILE A 669 -38.92 40.77 -5.36
N LYS A 670 -38.37 41.01 -4.15
CA LYS A 670 -39.06 41.69 -3.05
C LYS A 670 -38.24 42.78 -2.36
N ASN A 671 -36.90 42.73 -2.43
CA ASN A 671 -35.96 43.67 -1.84
C ASN A 671 -36.19 43.89 -0.34
N HIS A 672 -36.36 42.79 0.39
CA HIS A 672 -36.44 42.77 1.85
C HIS A 672 -35.87 41.47 2.40
N PHE A 673 -35.48 41.46 3.67
CA PHE A 673 -35.16 40.23 4.40
C PHE A 673 -36.41 39.67 5.09
N GLY A 674 -36.59 38.35 5.04
CA GLY A 674 -37.63 37.60 5.75
C GLY A 674 -37.03 36.48 6.61
N ILE A 675 -37.70 36.08 7.69
CA ILE A 675 -37.27 34.92 8.50
C ILE A 675 -37.29 33.67 7.63
N GLY A 676 -36.16 32.96 7.60
CA GLY A 676 -35.93 31.80 6.74
C GLY A 676 -35.35 32.13 5.36
N ASP A 677 -35.06 33.40 5.05
CA ASP A 677 -34.31 33.74 3.85
C ASP A 677 -32.83 33.34 4.01
N GLU A 678 -32.26 32.67 3.00
CA GLU A 678 -30.82 32.42 2.88
C GLU A 678 -30.07 33.69 2.46
N TYR A 679 -28.94 33.99 3.11
CA TYR A 679 -28.07 35.11 2.76
C TYR A 679 -26.61 34.71 2.53
N ARG A 680 -25.85 35.58 1.85
CA ARG A 680 -24.39 35.56 1.75
C ARG A 680 -23.82 36.96 1.94
N ILE A 681 -22.62 37.05 2.50
CA ILE A 681 -21.90 38.32 2.66
C ILE A 681 -20.58 38.22 1.89
N ARG A 682 -20.26 39.28 1.14
CA ARG A 682 -18.92 39.51 0.59
C ARG A 682 -18.21 40.50 1.48
N VAL A 683 -17.03 40.17 1.99
CA VAL A 683 -16.25 41.02 2.90
C VAL A 683 -15.06 41.62 2.18
N ALA A 684 -14.86 42.93 2.30
CA ALA A 684 -13.74 43.64 1.69
C ALA A 684 -12.43 43.36 2.43
N THR A 685 -11.34 43.18 1.68
CA THR A 685 -10.01 42.94 2.27
C THR A 685 -9.12 44.17 2.25
N GLY A 686 -9.37 45.13 1.35
CA GLY A 686 -8.60 46.36 1.22
C GLY A 686 -9.47 47.62 1.23
N ILE A 687 -8.91 48.71 1.75
CA ILE A 687 -9.55 50.03 1.76
C ILE A 687 -8.70 50.98 0.88
N ILE A 688 -9.19 51.27 -0.31
CA ILE A 688 -8.54 52.16 -1.27
C ILE A 688 -9.06 53.59 -1.04
N SER A 689 -8.13 54.53 -0.84
CA SER A 689 -8.36 55.98 -0.83
C SER A 689 -9.16 56.56 0.36
N GLN A 690 -8.69 57.70 0.86
CA GLN A 690 -9.49 58.67 1.63
C GLN A 690 -9.29 60.08 1.02
N GLU A 691 -9.58 60.20 -0.27
CA GLU A 691 -9.38 61.42 -1.04
C GLU A 691 -10.68 62.24 -1.21
N ASN A 692 -10.56 63.42 -1.84
CA ASN A 692 -11.68 64.31 -2.15
C ASN A 692 -11.80 64.45 -3.67
N ALA A 693 -12.99 64.24 -4.23
CA ALA A 693 -13.25 64.26 -5.66
C ALA A 693 -12.79 65.56 -6.34
N ASN A 694 -11.80 65.49 -7.24
CA ASN A 694 -11.40 66.58 -8.14
C ASN A 694 -12.23 66.51 -9.44
N CYS A 695 -13.45 67.05 -9.38
CA CYS A 695 -14.47 66.85 -10.42
C CYS A 695 -14.23 67.70 -11.66
N ALA A 696 -14.21 67.06 -12.84
CA ALA A 696 -14.06 67.72 -14.13
C ALA A 696 -14.97 67.12 -15.22
N ASP A 697 -15.15 67.89 -16.31
CA ASP A 697 -15.81 67.42 -17.53
C ASP A 697 -14.80 66.69 -18.43
N ILE A 698 -14.91 65.37 -18.54
CA ILE A 698 -14.07 64.50 -19.38
C ILE A 698 -14.83 64.13 -20.67
N TRP A 699 -14.11 63.96 -21.78
CA TRP A 699 -14.68 63.60 -23.08
C TRP A 699 -14.26 62.19 -23.51
N ASP A 700 -15.21 61.25 -23.61
CA ASP A 700 -14.95 59.83 -23.89
C ASP A 700 -14.98 59.45 -25.38
N GLY A 701 -15.23 60.43 -26.27
CA GLY A 701 -15.43 60.21 -27.71
C GLY A 701 -16.89 60.24 -28.16
N THR A 702 -17.83 60.05 -27.25
CA THR A 702 -19.29 59.98 -27.49
C THR A 702 -20.07 61.06 -26.73
N ASP A 703 -19.81 61.20 -25.43
CA ASP A 703 -20.50 62.11 -24.50
C ASP A 703 -19.50 62.77 -23.53
N THR A 704 -20.00 63.60 -22.62
CA THR A 704 -19.21 64.27 -21.57
C THR A 704 -19.50 63.62 -20.22
N ILE A 705 -18.49 62.97 -19.65
CA ILE A 705 -18.52 62.41 -18.29
C ILE A 705 -18.24 63.55 -17.29
N THR A 706 -19.03 63.63 -16.22
CA THR A 706 -18.90 64.66 -15.18
C THR A 706 -19.43 64.11 -13.85
N CYS A 707 -18.97 64.62 -12.72
CA CYS A 707 -19.50 64.22 -11.41
C CYS A 707 -21.01 64.45 -11.33
N GLY A 708 -21.74 63.45 -10.85
CA GLY A 708 -23.20 63.47 -10.87
C GLY A 708 -23.85 62.35 -10.07
N ALA A 709 -25.08 62.02 -10.44
CA ALA A 709 -25.78 60.87 -9.86
C ALA A 709 -25.19 59.57 -10.44
N GLY A 710 -24.63 58.72 -9.60
CA GLY A 710 -23.98 57.48 -10.02
C GLY A 710 -22.64 57.63 -10.77
N THR A 711 -22.06 58.83 -10.88
CA THR A 711 -20.78 59.06 -11.57
C THR A 711 -19.84 59.89 -10.71
N LEU A 712 -18.63 59.37 -10.46
CA LEU A 712 -17.52 60.07 -9.83
C LEU A 712 -16.42 60.33 -10.88
N VAL A 713 -15.82 61.52 -10.81
CA VAL A 713 -14.62 61.93 -11.54
C VAL A 713 -13.62 62.47 -10.53
N ASP A 714 -12.39 61.98 -10.56
CA ASP A 714 -11.31 62.48 -9.72
C ASP A 714 -9.97 62.51 -10.48
N LEU A 715 -9.62 63.69 -11.01
CA LEU A 715 -8.44 63.89 -11.86
C LEU A 715 -7.07 63.63 -11.19
N ASP A 716 -7.04 63.35 -9.88
CA ASP A 716 -5.82 62.98 -9.17
C ASP A 716 -5.73 61.46 -8.90
N ALA A 717 -6.69 60.64 -9.38
CA ALA A 717 -6.80 59.21 -9.06
C ALA A 717 -7.05 58.27 -10.26
N ASP A 718 -6.04 57.50 -10.67
CA ASP A 718 -6.21 56.33 -11.56
C ASP A 718 -6.82 55.17 -10.75
N PHE A 719 -8.14 55.08 -10.73
CA PHE A 719 -8.88 54.08 -9.95
C PHE A 719 -8.48 52.65 -10.32
N ARG A 720 -8.26 52.37 -11.61
CA ARG A 720 -7.97 51.01 -12.09
C ARG A 720 -6.55 50.58 -11.72
N ALA A 721 -5.56 51.47 -11.81
CA ALA A 721 -4.20 51.19 -11.36
C ALA A 721 -4.11 51.09 -9.83
N ASN A 722 -4.92 51.88 -9.10
CA ASN A 722 -5.03 51.80 -7.64
C ASN A 722 -5.73 50.51 -7.13
N GLY A 723 -6.26 49.68 -8.02
CA GLY A 723 -6.79 48.35 -7.69
C GLY A 723 -8.32 48.21 -7.76
N VAL A 724 -9.06 49.30 -7.96
CA VAL A 724 -10.53 49.31 -7.97
C VAL A 724 -11.09 48.49 -9.14
N ARG A 725 -12.13 47.70 -8.89
CA ARG A 725 -12.81 46.82 -9.86
C ARG A 725 -14.33 46.96 -9.77
N PRO A 726 -15.09 46.58 -10.81
CA PRO A 726 -16.52 46.35 -10.69
C PRO A 726 -16.85 45.37 -9.55
N GLY A 727 -17.91 45.65 -8.80
CA GLY A 727 -18.31 44.91 -7.60
C GLY A 727 -17.62 45.36 -6.30
N ASP A 728 -16.68 46.31 -6.36
CA ASP A 728 -16.17 47.05 -5.19
C ASP A 728 -17.24 48.03 -4.67
N THR A 729 -17.11 48.56 -3.45
CA THR A 729 -18.08 49.52 -2.87
C THR A 729 -17.44 50.87 -2.59
N ILE A 730 -18.26 51.92 -2.62
CA ILE A 730 -17.83 53.30 -2.38
C ILE A 730 -18.78 54.02 -1.42
N GLU A 731 -18.20 54.68 -0.43
CA GLU A 731 -18.89 55.62 0.47
C GLU A 731 -18.65 57.05 -0.01
N ASN A 732 -19.72 57.82 -0.20
CA ASN A 732 -19.61 59.28 -0.18
C ASN A 732 -19.76 59.77 1.26
N ARG A 733 -18.62 59.96 1.93
CA ARG A 733 -18.51 60.35 3.35
C ARG A 733 -19.07 61.74 3.65
N THR A 734 -19.21 62.58 2.61
CA THR A 734 -19.73 63.95 2.75
C THR A 734 -21.25 63.97 2.72
N GLN A 735 -21.87 63.10 1.92
CA GLN A 735 -23.32 63.01 1.75
C GLN A 735 -23.95 61.89 2.59
N GLY A 736 -23.17 60.91 3.04
CA GLY A 736 -23.60 59.81 3.92
C GLY A 736 -24.38 58.71 3.18
N TRP A 737 -23.86 58.21 2.06
CA TRP A 737 -24.45 57.11 1.30
C TRP A 737 -23.38 56.17 0.72
N TRP A 738 -23.76 54.89 0.56
CA TRP A 738 -22.95 53.84 -0.05
C TRP A 738 -23.53 53.38 -1.40
N GLY A 739 -22.66 52.90 -2.30
CA GLY A 739 -23.05 52.23 -3.53
C GLY A 739 -22.03 51.18 -3.98
N ILE A 740 -22.43 50.36 -4.95
CA ILE A 740 -21.58 49.33 -5.58
C ILE A 740 -21.09 49.88 -6.92
N ILE A 741 -19.82 49.68 -7.24
CA ILE A 741 -19.20 50.16 -8.47
C ILE A 741 -19.60 49.21 -9.62
N GLU A 742 -20.29 49.73 -10.63
CA GLU A 742 -20.67 48.97 -11.85
C GLU A 742 -19.56 48.95 -12.90
N ASP A 743 -18.87 50.08 -13.08
CA ASP A 743 -17.81 50.24 -14.08
C ASP A 743 -16.68 51.14 -13.57
N VAL A 744 -15.47 50.80 -14.02
CA VAL A 744 -14.23 51.49 -13.66
C VAL A 744 -13.56 51.96 -14.94
N GLY A 745 -13.22 53.24 -14.99
CA GLY A 745 -12.50 53.89 -16.09
C GLY A 745 -11.33 53.06 -16.63
N THR A 746 -11.05 53.22 -17.93
CA THR A 746 -9.92 52.56 -18.59
C THR A 746 -9.08 53.60 -19.31
N SER A 747 -7.75 53.50 -19.16
CA SER A 747 -6.84 54.34 -19.93
C SER A 747 -6.96 54.02 -21.42
N GLY A 748 -7.17 55.06 -22.23
CA GLY A 748 -7.64 54.92 -23.61
C GLY A 748 -7.04 55.92 -24.60
N THR A 749 -7.77 56.21 -25.67
CA THR A 749 -7.40 57.24 -26.66
C THR A 749 -7.80 58.66 -26.27
N PHE A 750 -8.45 58.83 -25.13
CA PHE A 750 -8.86 60.10 -24.56
C PHE A 750 -8.23 60.22 -23.18
N ASP A 751 -7.69 61.40 -22.86
CA ASP A 751 -7.01 61.65 -21.60
C ASP A 751 -7.99 61.51 -20.43
N ASN A 752 -7.53 61.01 -19.28
CA ASN A 752 -8.24 61.01 -17.99
C ASN A 752 -9.49 60.10 -17.96
N THR A 753 -9.66 59.13 -18.86
CA THR A 753 -10.80 58.20 -18.80
C THR A 753 -10.67 57.15 -17.70
N GLU A 754 -9.45 56.87 -17.26
CA GLU A 754 -9.07 56.13 -16.06
C GLU A 754 -9.52 56.79 -14.73
N ASP A 755 -9.74 58.11 -14.73
CA ASP A 755 -10.08 58.94 -13.55
C ASP A 755 -11.59 58.91 -13.22
N THR A 756 -12.31 57.86 -13.64
CA THR A 756 -13.78 57.81 -13.60
C THR A 756 -14.34 56.51 -13.00
N LEU A 757 -15.42 56.61 -12.24
CA LEU A 757 -16.19 55.49 -11.70
C LEU A 757 -17.68 55.67 -11.94
N HIS A 758 -18.35 54.57 -12.28
CA HIS A 758 -19.81 54.47 -12.31
C HIS A 758 -20.31 53.58 -11.17
N VAL A 759 -21.35 54.03 -10.48
CA VAL A 759 -21.91 53.42 -9.27
C VAL A 759 -23.38 53.10 -9.51
N GLU A 760 -23.78 51.90 -9.10
CA GLU A 760 -25.12 51.35 -9.26
C GLU A 760 -26.18 52.34 -8.78
N SER A 761 -27.11 52.64 -9.68
CA SER A 761 -28.25 53.50 -9.38
C SER A 761 -29.53 52.68 -9.39
N SER A 762 -30.34 52.81 -8.34
CA SER A 762 -31.57 52.01 -8.22
C SER A 762 -32.42 52.08 -9.50
N SER A 763 -33.03 50.96 -9.87
CA SER A 763 -33.73 50.71 -11.14
C SER A 763 -34.96 51.60 -11.44
N ASN A 764 -35.16 52.69 -10.67
CA ASN A 764 -36.10 53.77 -10.92
C ASN A 764 -35.45 55.14 -11.28
N GLY A 765 -34.13 55.22 -11.49
CA GLY A 765 -33.45 56.23 -12.33
C GLY A 765 -33.77 57.72 -12.09
N THR A 766 -34.23 58.08 -10.89
CA THR A 766 -34.71 59.43 -10.56
C THR A 766 -34.27 59.88 -9.17
N ASP A 767 -33.46 59.09 -8.47
CA ASP A 767 -32.98 59.46 -7.16
C ASP A 767 -32.00 60.65 -7.24
N THR A 768 -32.24 61.63 -6.39
CA THR A 768 -31.43 62.85 -6.31
C THR A 768 -30.53 62.87 -5.08
N GLN A 769 -30.54 61.81 -4.28
CA GLN A 769 -29.74 61.67 -3.05
C GLN A 769 -28.33 61.14 -3.33
N ASN A 770 -28.18 60.10 -4.16
CA ASN A 770 -26.90 59.43 -4.39
C ASN A 770 -26.11 60.10 -5.53
N ARG A 771 -25.37 61.17 -5.20
CA ARG A 771 -24.60 61.97 -6.16
C ARG A 771 -23.26 62.44 -5.58
N PHE A 772 -22.28 62.57 -6.46
CA PHE A 772 -20.97 63.15 -6.16
C PHE A 772 -20.90 64.61 -6.61
N ALA A 773 -20.14 65.42 -5.88
CA ALA A 773 -19.83 66.81 -6.18
C ALA A 773 -18.34 67.11 -5.94
N ASP A 774 -17.86 68.20 -6.54
CA ASP A 774 -16.48 68.69 -6.38
C ASP A 774 -16.14 68.90 -4.90
N GLY A 775 -15.08 68.23 -4.44
CA GLY A 775 -14.64 68.24 -3.05
C GLY A 775 -15.41 67.33 -2.08
N ASP A 776 -16.34 66.49 -2.54
CA ASP A 776 -16.89 65.41 -1.70
C ASP A 776 -15.76 64.42 -1.35
N ALA A 777 -15.54 64.20 -0.04
CA ALA A 777 -14.69 63.14 0.48
C ALA A 777 -15.34 61.76 0.24
N TYR A 778 -14.56 60.78 -0.23
CA TYR A 778 -15.02 59.41 -0.47
C TYR A 778 -14.03 58.36 0.06
N THR A 779 -14.46 57.11 0.11
CA THR A 779 -13.63 55.95 0.48
C THR A 779 -14.12 54.72 -0.27
N ILE A 780 -13.21 53.90 -0.80
CA ILE A 780 -13.54 52.70 -1.58
C ILE A 780 -13.10 51.47 -0.78
N ARG A 781 -13.98 50.48 -0.67
CA ARG A 781 -13.63 49.13 -0.18
C ARG A 781 -13.51 48.20 -1.37
N SER A 782 -12.52 47.31 -1.34
CA SER A 782 -12.14 46.49 -2.48
C SER A 782 -11.60 45.11 -2.08
N GLY A 783 -11.41 44.26 -3.09
CA GLY A 783 -10.83 42.93 -2.90
C GLY A 783 -11.77 41.99 -2.15
N PHE A 784 -13.04 42.02 -2.51
CA PHE A 784 -14.11 41.27 -1.87
C PHE A 784 -13.90 39.75 -1.90
N VAL A 785 -14.03 39.09 -0.74
CA VAL A 785 -14.06 37.63 -0.60
C VAL A 785 -15.49 37.11 -0.81
N ASP A 786 -15.63 36.06 -1.60
CA ASP A 786 -16.85 35.28 -1.79
C ASP A 786 -16.73 33.86 -1.22
N GLU A 787 -15.64 33.16 -1.55
CA GLU A 787 -15.37 31.78 -1.18
C GLU A 787 -14.00 31.63 -0.50
N ARG A 788 -13.93 30.78 0.52
CA ARG A 788 -12.72 30.40 1.28
C ARG A 788 -12.43 28.91 1.12
N ARG A 789 -11.13 28.58 1.10
CA ARG A 789 -10.64 27.20 1.31
C ARG A 789 -9.39 27.19 2.18
N TYR A 790 -9.08 26.00 2.71
CA TYR A 790 -7.85 25.71 3.45
C TYR A 790 -6.99 24.76 2.62
N ALA A 791 -5.68 24.95 2.65
CA ALA A 791 -4.71 24.00 2.10
C ALA A 791 -3.60 23.73 3.13
N PHE A 792 -3.10 22.51 3.12
CA PHE A 792 -2.25 21.95 4.16
C PHE A 792 -1.05 21.28 3.51
N GLY A 793 0.14 21.52 4.08
CA GLY A 793 1.36 20.75 3.81
C GLY A 793 2.06 20.52 5.14
N LEU A 794 1.92 19.31 5.70
CA LEU A 794 2.14 19.05 7.12
C LEU A 794 2.98 17.77 7.29
N SER A 795 4.13 17.91 7.94
CA SER A 795 4.99 16.82 8.42
C SER A 795 4.70 16.55 9.89
N PHE A 796 4.59 15.27 10.25
CA PHE A 796 4.33 14.83 11.61
C PHE A 796 5.31 13.75 12.04
N THR A 797 5.71 13.80 13.31
CA THR A 797 6.35 12.70 14.04
C THR A 797 5.75 12.73 15.45
N GLY A 798 5.04 11.70 15.88
CA GLY A 798 4.26 11.76 17.12
C GLY A 798 3.70 10.41 17.58
N ASP A 799 2.96 10.44 18.70
CA ASP A 799 2.30 9.25 19.23
C ASP A 799 1.14 8.82 18.29
N VAL A 800 1.22 7.60 17.77
CA VAL A 800 0.21 7.05 16.85
C VAL A 800 -0.92 6.38 17.63
N THR A 801 -2.16 6.72 17.29
CA THR A 801 -3.34 5.95 17.71
C THR A 801 -4.15 5.48 16.50
N ILE A 802 -4.85 4.36 16.67
CA ILE A 802 -5.76 3.79 15.67
C ILE A 802 -7.16 3.78 16.27
N ASP A 803 -8.13 4.28 15.50
CA ASP A 803 -9.54 4.21 15.88
C ASP A 803 -10.10 2.81 15.56
N ASN A 804 -10.64 2.12 16.56
CA ASN A 804 -11.09 0.73 16.44
C ASN A 804 -12.40 0.55 15.66
N ASP A 805 -13.15 1.63 15.42
CA ASP A 805 -14.45 1.60 14.74
C ASP A 805 -14.29 1.99 13.25
N THR A 806 -13.23 2.73 12.89
CA THR A 806 -12.94 3.17 11.51
C THR A 806 -11.70 2.52 10.89
N GLY A 807 -10.76 2.00 11.70
CA GLY A 807 -9.48 1.45 11.24
C GLY A 807 -8.49 2.51 10.74
N LEU A 808 -8.76 3.79 10.97
CA LEU A 808 -7.95 4.91 10.49
C LEU A 808 -6.95 5.39 11.55
N ARG A 809 -5.82 5.95 11.12
CA ARG A 809 -4.77 6.49 12.00
C ARG A 809 -5.04 7.95 12.38
N THR A 810 -4.63 8.26 13.61
CA THR A 810 -4.48 9.62 14.15
C THR A 810 -3.04 9.82 14.59
N VAL A 811 -2.46 10.96 14.21
CA VAL A 811 -1.11 11.40 14.59
C VAL A 811 -1.22 12.79 15.19
N GLU A 812 -0.74 12.95 16.42
CA GLU A 812 -0.75 14.21 17.16
C GLU A 812 0.69 14.69 17.39
N THR A 813 0.94 16.00 17.23
CA THR A 813 2.28 16.59 17.44
C THR A 813 2.29 17.60 18.59
N GLU A 814 2.86 17.19 19.73
CA GLU A 814 3.01 18.07 20.89
C GLU A 814 4.27 18.95 20.84
N SER A 815 4.07 20.25 21.09
CA SER A 815 4.98 21.22 21.76
C SER A 815 6.37 21.55 21.19
N ASP A 816 7.18 20.61 20.67
CA ASP A 816 8.65 20.80 20.64
C ASP A 816 9.32 21.05 19.27
N THR A 817 8.66 20.89 18.11
CA THR A 817 8.94 21.65 16.86
C THR A 817 7.94 21.38 15.73
N LEU A 818 7.22 22.41 15.26
CA LEU A 818 6.37 22.36 14.04
C LEU A 818 7.12 22.71 12.74
N SER A 819 8.44 22.56 12.69
CA SER A 819 9.23 23.05 11.54
C SER A 819 8.86 22.33 10.24
N GLN A 820 8.61 23.10 9.18
CA GLN A 820 8.13 22.70 7.83
C GLN A 820 6.61 22.63 7.65
N ASN A 821 5.80 22.80 8.70
CA ASN A 821 4.34 22.71 8.58
C ASN A 821 3.72 24.02 8.08
N GLY A 822 2.96 23.94 6.99
CA GLY A 822 2.24 25.03 6.36
C GLY A 822 0.73 24.85 6.41
N ILE A 823 0.04 25.84 6.96
CA ILE A 823 -1.42 26.00 6.85
C ILE A 823 -1.68 27.25 6.02
N HIS A 824 -2.42 27.11 4.91
CA HIS A 824 -2.78 28.18 4.00
C HIS A 824 -4.29 28.41 4.01
N ILE A 825 -4.71 29.67 4.05
CA ILE A 825 -6.09 30.10 3.78
C ILE A 825 -6.08 30.92 2.50
N LYS A 826 -6.93 30.50 1.56
CA LYS A 826 -7.06 31.14 0.25
C LYS A 826 -8.49 31.59 0.06
N ASP A 827 -8.63 32.85 -0.31
CA ASP A 827 -9.91 33.52 -0.47
C ASP A 827 -10.06 34.05 -1.89
N LYS A 828 -11.25 33.86 -2.47
CA LYS A 828 -11.53 34.08 -3.88
C LYS A 828 -12.66 35.10 -4.06
N ASP A 829 -12.43 36.04 -4.97
CA ASP A 829 -13.45 36.91 -5.57
C ASP A 829 -14.03 36.16 -6.77
N THR A 830 -15.26 35.65 -6.63
CA THR A 830 -15.97 34.92 -7.68
C THR A 830 -16.52 35.84 -8.76
N VAL A 831 -16.76 37.12 -8.46
CA VAL A 831 -17.23 38.12 -9.42
C VAL A 831 -16.10 38.47 -10.40
N ASN A 832 -14.88 38.71 -9.88
CA ASN A 832 -13.70 39.00 -10.70
C ASN A 832 -12.85 37.76 -11.05
N GLN A 833 -13.27 36.55 -10.65
CA GLN A 833 -12.61 35.26 -10.92
C GLN A 833 -11.12 35.23 -10.56
N ARG A 834 -10.78 35.71 -9.35
CA ARG A 834 -9.39 35.80 -8.88
C ARG A 834 -9.25 35.43 -7.41
N THR A 835 -8.10 34.88 -7.01
CA THR A 835 -7.68 34.87 -5.60
C THR A 835 -7.42 36.32 -5.16
N VAL A 836 -7.96 36.69 -3.99
CA VAL A 836 -7.75 38.00 -3.36
C VAL A 836 -6.73 37.92 -2.23
N ILE A 837 -6.73 36.83 -1.46
CA ILE A 837 -5.81 36.58 -0.35
C ILE A 837 -5.28 35.15 -0.45
N ASP A 838 -3.99 34.99 -0.18
CA ASP A 838 -3.32 33.71 0.06
C ASP A 838 -2.41 33.91 1.27
N ALA A 839 -2.94 33.61 2.46
CA ALA A 839 -2.25 33.84 3.73
C ALA A 839 -1.84 32.49 4.34
N SER A 840 -0.64 32.42 4.89
CA SER A 840 -0.10 31.17 5.45
C SER A 840 0.52 31.34 6.83
N ILE A 841 0.57 30.22 7.57
CA ILE A 841 1.46 30.06 8.72
C ILE A 841 2.70 29.26 8.28
N THR A 842 3.80 30.00 8.12
CA THR A 842 5.19 29.56 8.29
C THR A 842 5.51 29.05 9.71
N ALA A 843 5.27 27.79 10.07
CA ALA A 843 5.74 27.27 11.36
C ALA A 843 7.28 27.17 11.40
N TYR A 844 7.94 28.15 12.03
CA TYR A 844 9.38 28.17 12.27
C TYR A 844 9.77 27.35 13.51
N SER A 845 11.05 26.97 13.61
CA SER A 845 11.56 26.32 14.82
C SER A 845 11.40 27.24 16.04
N GLN A 846 10.75 26.71 17.09
CA GLN A 846 10.33 27.39 18.34
C GLN A 846 8.96 28.11 18.35
N THR A 847 8.07 27.93 17.38
CA THR A 847 6.65 28.29 17.59
C THR A 847 5.98 27.21 18.46
N PRO A 848 5.53 27.50 19.70
CA PRO A 848 4.72 26.56 20.47
C PRO A 848 3.33 26.46 19.86
N GLY A 849 2.77 25.26 19.84
CA GLY A 849 1.47 24.94 19.29
C GLY A 849 1.28 23.43 19.17
N GLU A 850 0.12 23.04 18.66
CA GLU A 850 -0.29 21.65 18.50
C GLU A 850 -1.05 21.51 17.19
N ILE A 851 -0.76 20.44 16.44
CA ILE A 851 -1.50 20.05 15.24
C ILE A 851 -1.78 18.55 15.36
N GLY A 852 -3.06 18.18 15.24
CA GLY A 852 -3.53 16.79 15.15
C GLY A 852 -4.10 16.53 13.77
N VAL A 853 -3.76 15.37 13.19
CA VAL A 853 -4.40 14.88 11.97
C VAL A 853 -4.94 13.48 12.19
N SER A 854 -6.20 13.27 11.80
CA SER A 854 -6.94 12.03 11.98
C SER A 854 -7.59 11.58 10.68
N GLY A 855 -7.99 10.30 10.62
CA GLY A 855 -8.65 9.73 9.45
C GLY A 855 -7.70 9.28 8.34
N ILE A 856 -6.38 9.28 8.59
CA ILE A 856 -5.37 8.86 7.61
C ILE A 856 -5.53 7.36 7.34
N GLN A 857 -5.56 6.97 6.07
CA GLN A 857 -5.58 5.56 5.66
C GLN A 857 -4.32 4.83 6.15
N LEU A 858 -4.52 3.59 6.59
CA LEU A 858 -3.47 2.66 6.98
C LEU A 858 -3.53 1.43 6.07
N ASP A 859 -2.44 1.21 5.33
CA ASP A 859 -2.21 0.03 4.52
C ASP A 859 -1.40 -1.02 5.31
N LEU A 860 -1.09 -2.17 4.71
CA LEU A 860 -0.27 -3.19 5.35
C LEU A 860 1.20 -2.75 5.40
N GLU A 861 1.60 -2.29 6.59
CA GLU A 861 3.00 -2.16 6.99
C GLU A 861 3.72 -3.53 6.89
N PRO A 862 5.02 -3.61 6.54
CA PRO A 862 5.75 -4.87 6.36
C PRO A 862 5.97 -5.68 7.66
N GLY A 863 4.89 -6.30 8.16
CA GLY A 863 4.93 -7.45 9.08
C GLY A 863 5.19 -8.79 8.38
N PHE A 864 5.41 -8.76 7.05
CA PHE A 864 5.71 -9.93 6.23
C PHE A 864 7.15 -10.41 6.45
N PRO A 865 7.41 -11.74 6.42
CA PRO A 865 8.78 -12.25 6.34
C PRO A 865 9.50 -11.68 5.11
N SER A 866 10.78 -11.34 5.22
CA SER A 866 11.54 -10.72 4.11
C SER A 866 11.49 -11.52 2.80
N TRP A 867 11.47 -12.85 2.88
CA TRP A 867 11.35 -13.74 1.72
C TRP A 867 10.03 -13.60 0.95
N PHE A 868 8.97 -13.05 1.55
CA PHE A 868 7.67 -12.90 0.88
C PHE A 868 7.73 -11.85 -0.24
N LEU A 869 8.38 -10.72 0.03
CA LEU A 869 8.60 -9.68 -0.97
C LEU A 869 9.76 -10.06 -1.90
N ALA A 870 10.87 -10.57 -1.34
CA ALA A 870 12.06 -10.94 -2.11
C ALA A 870 11.81 -12.09 -3.11
N ASN A 871 10.98 -13.09 -2.78
CA ASN A 871 10.55 -14.13 -3.71
C ASN A 871 9.24 -13.75 -4.45
N HIS A 872 8.93 -12.45 -4.59
CA HIS A 872 7.82 -11.92 -5.37
C HIS A 872 6.42 -12.54 -5.11
N TRP A 873 6.16 -13.09 -3.91
CA TRP A 873 4.88 -13.77 -3.62
C TRP A 873 3.68 -12.84 -3.70
N HIS A 874 3.87 -11.54 -3.48
CA HIS A 874 2.84 -10.51 -3.67
C HIS A 874 2.30 -10.43 -5.11
N HIS A 875 3.01 -10.94 -6.12
CA HIS A 875 2.49 -11.04 -7.50
C HIS A 875 1.45 -12.15 -7.69
N PHE A 876 1.32 -13.07 -6.72
CA PHE A 876 0.49 -14.27 -6.82
C PHE A 876 -0.57 -14.38 -5.71
N ILE A 877 -0.51 -13.51 -4.71
CA ILE A 877 -1.40 -13.51 -3.55
C ILE A 877 -2.33 -12.31 -3.60
N TYR A 878 -3.62 -12.60 -3.67
CA TYR A 878 -4.69 -11.64 -3.76
C TYR A 878 -5.65 -11.84 -2.60
N VAL A 879 -6.43 -10.80 -2.28
CA VAL A 879 -7.30 -10.74 -1.11
C VAL A 879 -8.69 -10.25 -1.52
N ALA A 880 -9.71 -10.82 -0.89
CA ALA A 880 -11.08 -10.32 -0.94
C ALA A 880 -11.61 -10.18 0.49
N VAL A 881 -12.36 -9.11 0.75
CA VAL A 881 -12.94 -8.75 2.06
C VAL A 881 -14.41 -8.37 1.88
N ALA A 882 -15.27 -8.83 2.78
CA ALA A 882 -16.68 -8.41 2.82
C ALA A 882 -16.78 -6.90 3.09
N PRO A 883 -17.58 -6.12 2.34
CA PRO A 883 -17.65 -4.66 2.52
C PRO A 883 -17.96 -4.17 3.96
N ALA A 884 -18.71 -4.96 4.73
CA ALA A 884 -18.97 -4.71 6.16
C ALA A 884 -17.70 -4.72 7.04
N TYR A 885 -16.61 -5.34 6.58
CA TYR A 885 -15.36 -5.56 7.32
C TYR A 885 -14.20 -4.64 6.86
N LEU A 886 -14.45 -3.79 5.86
CA LEU A 886 -13.55 -2.72 5.39
C LEU A 886 -13.71 -1.42 6.21
N PRO A 887 -12.81 -0.44 6.11
CA PRO A 887 -12.88 0.83 6.85
C PRO A 887 -14.22 1.56 6.64
N GLY A 888 -14.85 2.00 7.74
CA GLY A 888 -16.19 2.59 7.71
C GLY A 888 -17.35 1.59 7.55
N GLY A 889 -17.06 0.29 7.47
CA GLY A 889 -18.03 -0.79 7.64
C GLY A 889 -18.53 -0.90 9.09
N ASN A 890 -19.57 -1.71 9.30
CA ASN A 890 -20.18 -1.95 10.62
C ASN A 890 -19.56 -3.12 11.40
N GLY A 891 -18.62 -3.85 10.80
CA GLY A 891 -17.98 -5.05 11.36
C GLY A 891 -18.86 -6.29 11.47
N ASP A 892 -20.04 -6.33 10.82
CA ASP A 892 -21.03 -7.41 10.93
C ASP A 892 -21.78 -7.58 9.59
N CYS A 893 -21.39 -8.59 8.79
CA CYS A 893 -22.00 -8.86 7.48
C CYS A 893 -23.26 -9.74 7.61
N ILE A 894 -24.19 -9.54 6.69
CA ILE A 894 -25.41 -10.32 6.53
C ILE A 894 -25.17 -11.40 5.46
N PRO A 895 -25.27 -12.70 5.83
CA PRO A 895 -25.12 -13.79 4.88
C PRO A 895 -26.09 -13.71 3.70
N ASP A 896 -25.60 -14.02 2.50
CA ASP A 896 -26.29 -13.86 1.20
C ASP A 896 -26.61 -12.39 0.79
N GLU A 897 -26.20 -11.36 1.55
CA GLU A 897 -26.40 -9.94 1.19
C GLU A 897 -25.05 -9.19 0.98
N ASP A 898 -24.14 -9.21 1.96
CA ASP A 898 -22.84 -8.51 1.88
C ASP A 898 -21.65 -9.28 2.49
N CYS A 899 -21.85 -10.50 3.00
CA CYS A 899 -20.76 -11.45 3.28
C CYS A 899 -20.19 -12.07 1.99
N LEU A 900 -18.90 -12.44 2.00
CA LEU A 900 -18.34 -13.26 0.92
C LEU A 900 -18.90 -14.69 0.95
N THR A 901 -18.93 -15.30 -0.23
CA THR A 901 -19.43 -16.65 -0.46
C THR A 901 -18.32 -17.54 -1.04
N VAL A 902 -18.17 -18.76 -0.52
CA VAL A 902 -17.19 -19.74 -1.01
C VAL A 902 -17.87 -21.07 -1.31
N ARG A 903 -17.81 -21.49 -2.57
CA ARG A 903 -18.19 -22.81 -3.06
C ARG A 903 -17.03 -23.79 -2.82
N LEU A 904 -17.25 -24.77 -1.95
CA LEU A 904 -16.28 -25.79 -1.54
C LEU A 904 -16.54 -27.12 -2.28
N GLU A 905 -15.72 -27.44 -3.27
CA GLU A 905 -15.76 -28.74 -3.96
C GLU A 905 -14.96 -29.79 -3.19
N ASN A 906 -15.67 -30.59 -2.39
CA ASN A 906 -15.08 -31.63 -1.56
C ASN A 906 -15.23 -33.02 -2.18
N MET A 907 -14.42 -33.99 -1.74
CA MET A 907 -14.54 -35.41 -2.11
C MET A 907 -15.94 -36.03 -1.84
N GLY A 908 -16.77 -35.39 -1.01
CA GLY A 908 -18.15 -35.78 -0.71
C GLY A 908 -19.22 -35.06 -1.53
N GLY A 909 -18.84 -34.15 -2.43
CA GLY A 909 -19.71 -33.23 -3.18
C GLY A 909 -19.50 -31.76 -2.80
N ALA A 910 -20.12 -30.87 -3.59
CA ALA A 910 -20.13 -29.44 -3.39
C ALA A 910 -20.89 -29.00 -2.12
N SER A 911 -20.41 -27.96 -1.46
CA SER A 911 -21.10 -27.26 -0.37
C SER A 911 -20.73 -25.78 -0.39
N THR A 912 -21.67 -24.89 -0.07
CA THR A 912 -21.42 -23.44 -0.03
C THR A 912 -21.32 -22.93 1.40
N ARG A 913 -20.46 -21.93 1.61
CA ARG A 913 -20.43 -21.03 2.76
C ARG A 913 -20.70 -19.61 2.29
N ASN A 914 -21.39 -18.81 3.08
CA ASN A 914 -21.88 -17.47 2.76
C ASN A 914 -21.72 -16.51 3.95
N ASP A 915 -20.81 -16.88 4.85
CA ASP A 915 -20.54 -16.29 6.16
C ASP A 915 -19.07 -15.86 6.25
N ILE A 916 -18.46 -15.49 5.11
CA ILE A 916 -17.01 -15.28 5.01
C ILE A 916 -16.68 -13.79 5.10
N GLU A 917 -15.82 -13.45 6.06
CA GLU A 917 -15.39 -12.08 6.35
C GLU A 917 -14.29 -11.62 5.38
N ALA A 918 -13.28 -12.48 5.18
CA ALA A 918 -12.20 -12.26 4.24
C ALA A 918 -11.61 -13.59 3.75
N LEU A 919 -10.91 -13.55 2.62
CA LEU A 919 -10.17 -14.67 2.07
C LEU A 919 -8.95 -14.21 1.27
N LEU A 920 -7.99 -15.11 1.12
CA LEU A 920 -6.83 -14.98 0.25
C LEU A 920 -6.90 -16.02 -0.86
N ILE A 921 -6.44 -15.64 -2.04
CA ILE A 921 -6.35 -16.50 -3.23
C ILE A 921 -4.88 -16.50 -3.65
N ALA A 922 -4.28 -17.69 -3.75
CA ALA A 922 -3.04 -17.86 -4.49
C ALA A 922 -3.37 -18.32 -5.90
N ALA A 923 -2.88 -17.58 -6.89
CA ALA A 923 -3.07 -17.83 -8.33
C ALA A 923 -2.41 -19.15 -8.83
N GLY A 924 -1.60 -19.82 -8.01
CA GLY A 924 -0.92 -21.07 -8.40
C GLY A 924 0.05 -20.92 -9.60
N PRO A 925 0.56 -22.05 -10.14
CA PRO A 925 1.30 -22.06 -11.41
C PRO A 925 0.39 -21.74 -12.61
N GLU A 926 0.98 -21.13 -13.64
CA GLU A 926 0.30 -20.78 -14.90
C GLU A 926 -0.17 -22.03 -15.68
N THR A 927 -1.35 -21.93 -16.31
CA THR A 927 -1.96 -23.00 -17.13
C THR A 927 -1.78 -22.78 -18.63
N ASP A 928 -1.23 -23.77 -19.35
CA ASP A 928 -0.90 -23.69 -20.79
C ASP A 928 -1.87 -24.47 -21.72
N GLU A 929 -2.89 -25.11 -21.14
CA GLU A 929 -3.85 -25.97 -21.83
C GLU A 929 -4.79 -25.20 -22.79
N GLU A 930 -5.16 -25.83 -23.92
CA GLU A 930 -5.84 -25.20 -25.08
C GLU A 930 -7.14 -24.43 -24.75
N ASN A 931 -7.77 -24.70 -23.60
CA ASN A 931 -9.05 -24.11 -23.19
C ASN A 931 -8.97 -23.22 -21.94
N CYS A 932 -7.79 -23.09 -21.32
CA CYS A 932 -7.53 -22.24 -20.17
C CYS A 932 -6.11 -21.63 -20.22
N PRO A 933 -5.64 -21.08 -21.36
CA PRO A 933 -4.33 -20.47 -21.42
C PRO A 933 -4.32 -19.19 -20.57
N GLN A 934 -3.42 -19.17 -19.59
CA GLN A 934 -3.04 -17.96 -18.88
C GLN A 934 -1.75 -17.42 -19.50
N SER A 935 -1.57 -16.11 -19.40
CA SER A 935 -0.35 -15.40 -19.78
C SER A 935 -0.07 -14.37 -18.70
N ARG A 936 0.89 -14.67 -17.84
CA ARG A 936 1.33 -13.78 -16.75
C ARG A 936 2.71 -13.18 -17.08
N PRO A 937 2.98 -11.90 -16.74
CA PRO A 937 2.10 -10.97 -16.03
C PRO A 937 1.07 -10.24 -16.93
N ALA A 938 -0.04 -9.80 -16.35
CA ALA A 938 -1.17 -9.14 -17.05
C ALA A 938 -2.06 -8.29 -16.10
N SER A 939 -2.93 -7.42 -16.63
CA SER A 939 -3.88 -6.61 -15.85
C SER A 939 -5.32 -7.16 -15.79
N ASP A 940 -5.59 -8.31 -16.41
CA ASP A 940 -6.89 -9.00 -16.38
C ASP A 940 -6.87 -10.16 -15.37
N THR A 941 -7.87 -10.20 -14.48
CA THR A 941 -8.09 -11.26 -13.48
C THR A 941 -8.17 -12.65 -14.13
N ALA A 942 -8.70 -12.75 -15.35
CA ALA A 942 -8.79 -14.00 -16.09
C ALA A 942 -7.44 -14.59 -16.54
N GLN A 943 -6.33 -13.86 -16.39
CA GLN A 943 -4.97 -14.37 -16.62
C GLN A 943 -4.31 -14.92 -15.34
N TYR A 944 -4.91 -14.69 -14.17
CA TYR A 944 -4.37 -15.10 -12.87
C TYR A 944 -5.22 -16.13 -12.12
N PHE A 945 -6.52 -16.20 -12.40
CA PHE A 945 -7.43 -17.10 -11.70
C PHE A 945 -8.22 -18.00 -12.64
N GLU A 946 -8.90 -19.00 -12.08
CA GLU A 946 -9.76 -19.93 -12.80
C GLU A 946 -11.15 -20.10 -12.16
N GLY A 947 -12.10 -20.57 -12.97
CA GLY A 947 -13.45 -20.91 -12.48
C GLY A 947 -14.22 -19.72 -11.93
N GLU A 948 -14.80 -19.87 -10.73
CA GLU A 948 -15.56 -18.80 -10.08
C GLU A 948 -14.65 -17.70 -9.47
N ASN A 949 -13.32 -17.89 -9.42
CA ASN A 949 -12.40 -16.86 -8.89
C ASN A 949 -12.07 -15.76 -9.92
N ILE A 950 -12.61 -15.85 -11.14
CA ILE A 950 -12.47 -14.81 -12.17
C ILE A 950 -13.59 -13.78 -12.02
N HIS A 951 -13.33 -12.70 -11.28
CA HIS A 951 -14.24 -11.56 -11.21
C HIS A 951 -13.86 -10.45 -12.23
N PRO A 952 -14.79 -10.08 -13.15
CA PRO A 952 -14.59 -8.93 -14.02
C PRO A 952 -14.44 -7.63 -13.23
N LEU A 953 -13.58 -6.73 -13.73
CA LEU A 953 -13.20 -5.48 -13.04
C LEU A 953 -14.35 -4.49 -12.77
N ASP A 954 -15.52 -4.68 -13.39
CA ASP A 954 -16.74 -3.90 -13.20
C ASP A 954 -17.83 -4.63 -12.35
N ASN A 955 -17.57 -5.86 -11.91
CA ASN A 955 -18.54 -6.68 -11.19
C ASN A 955 -18.44 -6.51 -9.67
N THR A 956 -19.13 -5.51 -9.13
CA THR A 956 -19.16 -5.22 -7.68
C THR A 956 -20.24 -5.98 -6.89
N GLY A 957 -20.88 -6.98 -7.50
CA GLY A 957 -22.04 -7.68 -6.92
C GLY A 957 -22.00 -9.20 -6.98
N ASP A 958 -20.87 -9.79 -7.41
CA ASP A 958 -20.59 -11.20 -7.20
C ASP A 958 -19.50 -11.33 -6.15
N PHE A 959 -19.80 -12.05 -5.08
CA PHE A 959 -18.90 -12.30 -3.97
C PHE A 959 -18.57 -13.81 -3.86
N THR A 960 -18.67 -14.56 -4.98
CA THR A 960 -18.67 -16.03 -5.00
C THR A 960 -17.34 -16.61 -5.49
N PHE A 961 -16.56 -17.17 -4.57
CA PHE A 961 -15.27 -17.79 -4.86
C PHE A 961 -15.36 -19.33 -4.89
N GLU A 962 -14.44 -20.02 -5.56
CA GLU A 962 -14.35 -21.49 -5.60
C GLU A 962 -13.08 -22.00 -4.89
N ARG A 963 -13.25 -23.01 -4.01
CA ARG A 963 -12.13 -23.80 -3.48
C ARG A 963 -12.31 -25.27 -3.76
N ARG A 964 -11.43 -25.84 -4.58
CA ARG A 964 -11.39 -27.29 -4.85
C ARG A 964 -10.50 -28.04 -3.85
N HIS A 965 -10.95 -29.22 -3.44
CA HIS A 965 -10.08 -30.16 -2.73
C HIS A 965 -8.98 -30.66 -3.69
N ALA A 966 -7.72 -30.76 -3.26
CA ALA A 966 -6.55 -31.06 -4.10
C ALA A 966 -6.56 -32.40 -4.90
N ARG A 967 -7.62 -33.22 -4.80
CA ARG A 967 -7.87 -34.41 -5.65
C ARG A 967 -8.96 -34.20 -6.71
N LEU A 968 -9.55 -33.02 -6.72
CA LEU A 968 -10.55 -32.50 -7.65
C LEU A 968 -10.06 -31.24 -8.37
N ALA A 969 -8.86 -30.75 -8.02
CA ALA A 969 -8.10 -29.85 -8.88
C ALA A 969 -7.79 -30.58 -10.20
N ASP A 970 -7.76 -29.81 -11.28
CA ASP A 970 -7.47 -30.27 -12.63
C ASP A 970 -6.53 -29.27 -13.31
N VAL A 971 -6.07 -29.57 -14.52
CA VAL A 971 -5.08 -28.75 -15.23
C VAL A 971 -5.53 -27.32 -15.51
N CYS A 972 -6.84 -27.03 -15.44
CA CYS A 972 -7.45 -25.70 -15.59
C CYS A 972 -8.01 -25.16 -14.25
N PHE A 973 -7.51 -25.62 -13.10
CA PHE A 973 -7.82 -25.04 -11.79
C PHE A 973 -6.67 -25.30 -10.81
N GLN A 974 -5.76 -24.32 -10.71
CA GLN A 974 -4.59 -24.29 -9.83
C GLN A 974 -4.81 -23.40 -8.59
N ASP A 975 -5.80 -22.51 -8.62
CA ASP A 975 -6.15 -21.60 -7.53
C ASP A 975 -6.23 -22.26 -6.14
N GLN A 976 -5.62 -21.60 -5.15
CA GLN A 976 -5.74 -21.97 -3.74
C GLN A 976 -6.37 -20.87 -2.89
N VAL A 977 -7.59 -21.11 -2.43
CA VAL A 977 -8.30 -20.19 -1.52
C VAL A 977 -8.09 -20.57 -0.04
N ARG A 978 -7.62 -19.60 0.76
CA ARG A 978 -7.65 -19.62 2.22
C ARG A 978 -8.75 -18.68 2.71
N ILE A 979 -9.69 -19.22 3.49
CA ILE A 979 -10.64 -18.41 4.27
C ILE A 979 -9.89 -17.87 5.50
N ILE A 980 -10.07 -16.58 5.78
CA ILE A 980 -9.61 -15.91 7.01
C ILE A 980 -10.81 -15.90 7.98
N GLU A 981 -10.59 -16.30 9.24
CA GLU A 981 -11.65 -16.41 10.26
C GLU A 981 -11.09 -16.06 11.63
N TYR A 982 -11.73 -15.08 12.29
CA TYR A 982 -11.39 -14.61 13.64
C TYR A 982 -12.13 -15.38 14.76
#